data_AF-A0A015IZB9-F1
#
_entry.id   AF-A0A015IZB9-F1
#
_cell.length_a   1.000
_cell.length_b   1.000
_cell.length_c   1.000
_cell.angle_alpha   90.00
_cell.angle_beta   90.00
_cell.angle_gamma   90.00
#
_symmetry.space_group_name_H-M   'P 1'
#
loop_
_entity.id
_entity.type
_entity.pdbx_description
1 polymer ?
#
loop_
_entity_poly.entity_id
_entity_poly.type
_entity_poly.pdbx_seq_one_letter_code
_entity_poly.pdbx_strand_id
1 'polypeptide(L)'
;MYFSNVLETDNQLNDQTPGEYENITTLYPIEQPQLPILRTVNNNMPHGNVQADAFDAIIVALNMMEEYCKKLKFTKKIYLFTDGESPINQYDFDRVSSQILDQNIELNVLGVDFDDPDIGLRQENKSENKKRNEQFLRKLADTCKGTIFSMEDVLRQLSKPYIRPVKPMPVYRGSLTLGDPQTYGSASLLIEVELIARTMKAKPKSFKKYSALAEAANNIENKTYEVSHSRTYSITVDENVNEKVDVPQDELDKAYALGKTFIPLPKQDENIFSFETTPCLSIISFIRTEEFRRELVLSNVFTVVPKKDEPVAAQRLSSFIHVLYEKDSFAIVRYVKKPLESPKLGVLVPYIKPPKECLYFARIPFKEDYRRFTFPSLDRIVTKTGKELDVHEYLPTDEMLDKMGNFIENLDLMNAATDGKGNSREYLKVKECYNPVNVMIKKAVSHKALYPEESLPQPDPALKAQTRMLPSLVEKNKELVEEMRALFKIKEVKGKGKTTKRRFADANVVIEQNLSLDQLLNNDNTLENGKKPKSENGDREDSLMLDKKDSVREVGLTDPLGSFKEMIANREEDLVTQAVEQMCQVIEHFVKSSFGASLYEKALECLKLLRETCAKENESEMFNKFLKDLKTLVFTCNPSKTDFWELLGSNKLTLISNKEADDSSITENEAEEFLKTKFERKSIIETADEEQMPTDELLNLMDDD
;
A
#
# COMPACT_ATOMS: atom_id res chain seq x y z
N MET A 1 -4.16 2.07 44.66
CA MET A 1 -3.03 1.10 44.61
C MET A 1 -2.68 0.77 46.05
N TYR A 2 -2.58 -0.50 46.40
CA TYR A 2 -2.24 -0.92 47.76
C TYR A 2 -0.76 -1.24 47.82
N PHE A 3 -0.17 -0.89 48.95
CA PHE A 3 1.10 -1.43 49.35
C PHE A 3 0.91 -2.10 50.71
N SER A 4 1.13 -3.40 50.73
CA SER A 4 1.25 -4.19 51.95
C SER A 4 2.73 -4.27 52.32
N ASN A 5 3.04 -4.28 53.62
CA ASN A 5 4.39 -4.42 54.22
C ASN A 5 5.09 -3.11 54.64
N VAL A 6 4.39 -1.98 54.79
CA VAL A 6 4.96 -0.73 55.35
C VAL A 6 4.59 -0.60 56.83
N LEU A 7 5.52 -0.05 57.64
CA LEU A 7 5.32 0.19 59.08
C LEU A 7 4.14 1.13 59.37
N GLU A 8 3.84 2.03 58.43
CA GLU A 8 2.70 2.94 58.49
C GLU A 8 1.44 2.27 57.93
N THR A 9 0.38 2.21 58.73
CA THR A 9 -0.93 1.73 58.31
C THR A 9 -1.78 2.93 57.90
N ASP A 10 -2.24 2.94 56.66
CA ASP A 10 -3.14 3.98 56.12
C ASP A 10 -4.20 3.30 55.26
N ASN A 11 -5.27 2.84 55.91
CA ASN A 11 -6.42 2.32 55.23
C ASN A 11 -7.69 2.57 56.05
N GLN A 12 -8.76 2.87 55.33
CA GLN A 12 -10.05 3.27 55.89
C GLN A 12 -10.71 2.18 56.77
N LEU A 13 -10.36 0.90 56.57
CA LEU A 13 -10.88 -0.18 57.41
C LEU A 13 -10.19 -0.19 58.78
N ASN A 14 -8.88 -0.02 58.85
CA ASN A 14 -8.15 0.14 60.11
C ASN A 14 -8.65 1.35 60.91
N ASP A 15 -8.98 2.47 60.24
CA ASP A 15 -9.58 3.64 60.90
C ASP A 15 -10.93 3.32 61.58
N GLN A 16 -11.71 2.39 61.00
CA GLN A 16 -13.01 1.97 61.52
C GLN A 16 -12.90 0.87 62.57
N THR A 17 -11.91 -0.02 62.44
CA THR A 17 -11.63 -1.14 63.33
C THR A 17 -10.15 -1.12 63.73
N PRO A 18 -9.77 -0.32 64.75
CA PRO A 18 -8.38 -0.20 65.17
C PRO A 18 -7.80 -1.54 65.63
N GLY A 19 -6.67 -1.95 65.05
CA GLY A 19 -5.98 -3.22 65.34
C GLY A 19 -6.24 -4.36 64.34
N GLU A 20 -7.11 -4.13 63.34
CA GLU A 20 -7.29 -5.03 62.18
C GLU A 20 -6.74 -4.40 60.90
N TYR A 21 -6.38 -5.19 59.89
CA TYR A 21 -5.83 -4.71 58.61
C TYR A 21 -4.55 -3.86 58.77
N GLU A 22 -3.66 -4.27 59.68
CA GLU A 22 -2.39 -3.58 59.96
C GLU A 22 -1.38 -3.75 58.80
N ASN A 23 -0.46 -2.79 58.68
CA ASN A 23 0.63 -2.78 57.71
C ASN A 23 0.17 -2.74 56.23
N ILE A 24 -1.05 -2.24 56.00
CA ILE A 24 -1.64 -2.00 54.69
C ILE A 24 -1.82 -0.49 54.51
N THR A 25 -1.20 0.05 53.46
CA THR A 25 -1.19 1.47 53.14
C THR A 25 -1.81 1.70 51.76
N THR A 26 -2.69 2.68 51.65
CA THR A 26 -3.34 3.09 50.40
C THR A 26 -2.58 4.26 49.78
N LEU A 27 -1.71 3.97 48.80
CA LEU A 27 -0.87 5.01 48.18
C LEU A 27 -1.65 6.01 47.32
N TYR A 28 -2.67 5.52 46.63
CA TYR A 28 -3.54 6.33 45.79
C TYR A 28 -4.97 5.79 45.86
N PRO A 29 -5.98 6.68 45.96
CA PRO A 29 -7.37 6.29 45.80
C PRO A 29 -7.64 5.81 44.37
N ILE A 30 -8.83 5.27 44.11
CA ILE A 30 -9.21 4.86 42.76
C ILE A 30 -9.42 6.12 41.91
N GLU A 31 -8.49 6.38 40.99
CA GLU A 31 -8.54 7.54 40.09
C GLU A 31 -7.93 7.23 38.72
N GLN A 32 -8.03 8.18 37.79
CA GLN A 32 -7.42 8.04 36.46
C GLN A 32 -5.89 8.06 36.59
N PRO A 33 -5.16 7.07 36.02
CA PRO A 33 -3.71 7.03 36.13
C PRO A 33 -3.09 8.21 35.39
N GLN A 34 -2.40 9.08 36.15
CA GLN A 34 -1.65 10.22 35.64
C GLN A 34 -0.13 9.97 35.73
N LEU A 35 0.65 10.86 35.10
CA LEU A 35 2.11 10.76 35.11
C LEU A 35 2.75 10.72 36.52
N PRO A 36 2.25 11.46 37.53
CA PRO A 36 2.78 11.36 38.89
C PRO A 36 2.69 9.95 39.47
N ILE A 37 1.55 9.27 39.32
CA ILE A 37 1.36 7.88 39.80
C ILE A 37 2.40 6.97 39.14
N LEU A 38 2.60 7.10 37.82
CA LEU A 38 3.58 6.29 37.10
C LEU A 38 5.02 6.55 37.59
N ARG A 39 5.37 7.80 37.91
CA ARG A 39 6.68 8.15 38.49
C ARG A 39 6.86 7.57 39.88
N THR A 40 5.83 7.57 40.72
CA THR A 40 5.87 6.96 42.04
C THR A 40 6.11 5.45 41.95
N VAL A 41 5.38 4.76 41.07
CA VAL A 41 5.56 3.32 40.84
C VAL A 41 6.97 2.98 40.33
N ASN A 42 7.56 3.85 39.50
CA ASN A 42 8.85 3.58 38.90
C ASN A 42 10.04 3.92 39.82
N ASN A 43 9.97 4.99 40.61
CA ASN A 43 11.12 5.52 41.36
C ASN A 43 10.94 5.52 42.88
N ASN A 44 9.71 5.65 43.37
CA ASN A 44 9.43 5.98 44.77
C ASN A 44 8.48 4.97 45.43
N MET A 45 8.50 3.71 45.00
CA MET A 45 7.76 2.67 45.70
C MET A 45 8.36 2.50 47.10
N PRO A 46 7.57 2.64 48.17
CA PRO A 46 8.06 2.37 49.52
C PRO A 46 8.46 0.89 49.61
N HIS A 47 9.51 0.61 50.37
CA HIS A 47 9.92 -0.76 50.68
C HIS A 47 9.83 -0.89 52.18
N GLY A 48 9.21 -1.96 52.67
CA GLY A 48 9.16 -2.23 54.11
C GLY A 48 9.43 -3.68 54.41
N ASN A 49 9.85 -3.93 55.64
CA ASN A 49 10.32 -5.23 56.13
C ASN A 49 9.30 -5.91 57.04
N VAL A 50 8.06 -5.43 57.06
CA VAL A 50 7.00 -5.94 57.95
C VAL A 50 6.10 -6.87 57.15
N GLN A 51 5.63 -7.95 57.75
CA GLN A 51 4.67 -8.84 57.08
C GLN A 51 3.26 -8.30 57.24
N ALA A 52 2.51 -8.26 56.14
CA ALA A 52 1.08 -8.00 56.11
C ALA A 52 0.35 -9.16 55.44
N ASP A 53 -0.92 -9.36 55.81
CA ASP A 53 -1.76 -10.40 55.23
C ASP A 53 -2.24 -9.98 53.83
N ALA A 54 -1.93 -10.81 52.84
CA ALA A 54 -2.34 -10.61 51.46
C ALA A 54 -3.86 -10.73 51.26
N PHE A 55 -4.56 -11.50 52.09
CA PHE A 55 -6.02 -11.64 52.03
C PHE A 55 -6.72 -10.42 52.62
N ASP A 56 -6.21 -9.87 53.72
CA ASP A 56 -6.66 -8.58 54.27
C ASP A 56 -6.50 -7.44 53.25
N ALA A 57 -5.40 -7.44 52.48
CA ALA A 57 -5.23 -6.48 51.38
C ALA A 57 -6.30 -6.61 50.28
N ILE A 58 -6.82 -7.83 50.01
CA ILE A 58 -7.95 -8.04 49.10
C ILE A 58 -9.23 -7.46 49.72
N ILE A 59 -9.47 -7.65 51.02
CA ILE A 59 -10.65 -7.11 51.71
C ILE A 59 -10.65 -5.58 51.67
N VAL A 60 -9.52 -4.94 51.97
CA VAL A 60 -9.35 -3.48 51.84
C VAL A 60 -9.61 -3.03 50.40
N ALA A 61 -9.14 -3.80 49.40
CA ALA A 61 -9.40 -3.52 48.00
C ALA A 61 -10.89 -3.58 47.63
N LEU A 62 -11.61 -4.57 48.15
CA LEU A 62 -13.04 -4.71 47.94
C LEU A 62 -13.83 -3.53 48.53
N ASN A 63 -13.47 -3.09 49.74
CA ASN A 63 -14.12 -1.95 50.38
C ASN A 63 -13.97 -0.67 49.56
N MET A 64 -12.74 -0.36 49.11
CA MET A 64 -12.51 0.81 48.26
C MET A 64 -13.24 0.74 46.91
N MET A 65 -13.33 -0.46 46.32
CA MET A 65 -14.08 -0.64 45.08
C MET A 65 -15.58 -0.43 45.29
N GLU A 66 -16.13 -0.86 46.43
CA GLU A 66 -17.52 -0.64 46.78
C GLU A 66 -17.83 0.84 46.98
N GLU A 67 -16.98 1.55 47.72
CA GLU A 67 -17.14 2.99 47.95
C GLU A 67 -16.98 3.81 46.67
N TYR A 68 -16.02 3.47 45.81
CA TYR A 68 -15.80 4.22 44.58
C TYR A 68 -16.84 3.91 43.51
N CYS A 69 -17.15 2.62 43.30
CA CYS A 69 -18.05 2.23 42.22
C CYS A 69 -19.49 2.61 42.54
N LYS A 70 -19.95 2.51 43.80
CA LYS A 70 -21.36 2.75 44.19
C LYS A 70 -22.35 2.15 43.17
N LYS A 71 -23.02 2.99 42.36
CA LYS A 71 -23.98 2.61 41.30
C LYS A 71 -23.42 2.68 39.87
N LEU A 72 -22.14 3.02 39.70
CA LEU A 72 -21.47 3.19 38.42
C LEU A 72 -21.12 1.84 37.79
N LYS A 73 -21.31 1.75 36.46
CA LYS A 73 -21.01 0.55 35.68
C LYS A 73 -19.52 0.52 35.31
N PHE A 74 -18.70 -0.11 36.14
CA PHE A 74 -17.28 -0.38 35.86
C PHE A 74 -17.03 -1.86 35.56
N THR A 75 -15.95 -2.12 34.81
CA THR A 75 -15.34 -3.47 34.78
C THR A 75 -14.35 -3.54 35.93
N LYS A 76 -14.63 -4.42 36.89
CA LYS A 76 -13.92 -4.51 38.16
C LYS A 76 -12.83 -5.58 38.07
N LYS A 77 -11.58 -5.19 38.30
CA LYS A 77 -10.43 -6.11 38.30
C LYS A 77 -9.51 -5.84 39.49
N ILE A 78 -9.07 -6.89 40.16
CA ILE A 78 -8.07 -6.82 41.24
C ILE A 78 -6.83 -7.59 40.77
N TYR A 79 -5.66 -6.97 40.90
CA TYR A 79 -4.36 -7.61 40.68
C TYR A 79 -3.62 -7.69 42.00
N LEU A 80 -3.39 -8.90 42.51
CA LEU A 80 -2.61 -9.14 43.72
C LEU A 80 -1.20 -9.58 43.33
N PHE A 81 -0.18 -8.89 43.80
CA PHE A 81 1.22 -9.27 43.62
C PHE A 81 1.75 -9.77 44.96
N THR A 82 2.24 -11.01 45.01
CA THR A 82 2.72 -11.62 46.27
C THR A 82 3.79 -12.69 46.02
N ASP A 83 4.73 -12.81 46.94
CA ASP A 83 5.66 -13.95 47.03
C ASP A 83 5.04 -15.15 47.77
N GLY A 84 3.89 -14.95 48.41
CA GLY A 84 3.16 -15.96 49.16
C GLY A 84 3.81 -16.33 50.50
N GLU A 85 4.80 -15.59 51.02
CA GLU A 85 5.51 -15.98 52.24
C GLU A 85 4.82 -15.56 53.54
N SER A 86 4.11 -14.42 53.53
CA SER A 86 3.40 -13.90 54.71
C SER A 86 2.25 -14.82 55.14
N PRO A 87 1.99 -14.99 56.44
CA PRO A 87 0.86 -15.79 56.91
C PRO A 87 -0.47 -15.16 56.46
N ILE A 88 -1.40 -16.00 56.00
CA ILE A 88 -2.73 -15.59 55.53
C ILE A 88 -3.81 -16.10 56.48
N ASN A 89 -4.67 -15.21 56.93
CA ASN A 89 -5.88 -15.51 57.66
C ASN A 89 -6.99 -15.98 56.71
N GLN A 90 -7.65 -17.10 57.06
CA GLN A 90 -8.63 -17.76 56.18
C GLN A 90 -10.08 -17.66 56.69
N TYR A 91 -10.33 -16.96 57.81
CA TYR A 91 -11.65 -16.96 58.46
C TYR A 91 -12.79 -16.41 57.58
N ASP A 92 -12.53 -15.38 56.76
CA ASP A 92 -13.55 -14.73 55.93
C ASP A 92 -13.66 -15.24 54.49
N PHE A 93 -13.09 -16.42 54.20
CA PHE A 93 -13.02 -17.00 52.85
C PHE A 93 -14.39 -17.06 52.13
N ASP A 94 -15.42 -17.59 52.79
CA ASP A 94 -16.74 -17.80 52.16
C ASP A 94 -17.46 -16.48 51.87
N ARG A 95 -17.28 -15.48 52.73
CA ARG A 95 -17.88 -14.15 52.57
C ARG A 95 -17.22 -13.38 51.43
N VAL A 96 -15.89 -13.36 51.40
CA VAL A 96 -15.11 -12.64 50.39
C VAL A 96 -15.30 -13.26 49.00
N SER A 97 -15.30 -14.59 48.91
CA SER A 97 -15.54 -15.27 47.63
C SER A 97 -16.93 -15.00 47.06
N SER A 98 -17.96 -15.01 47.90
CA SER A 98 -19.34 -14.64 47.51
C SER A 98 -19.41 -13.19 47.04
N GLN A 99 -18.78 -12.26 47.76
CA GLN A 99 -18.76 -10.84 47.38
C GLN A 99 -18.06 -10.60 46.02
N ILE A 100 -16.95 -11.29 45.76
CA ILE A 100 -16.24 -11.21 44.47
C ILE A 100 -17.13 -11.68 43.32
N LEU A 101 -17.85 -12.80 43.51
CA LEU A 101 -18.76 -13.36 42.52
C LEU A 101 -19.99 -12.46 42.28
N ASP A 102 -20.65 -12.01 43.34
CA ASP A 102 -21.84 -11.17 43.26
C ASP A 102 -21.56 -9.81 42.62
N GLN A 103 -20.40 -9.23 42.92
CA GLN A 103 -19.96 -7.98 42.32
C GLN A 103 -19.31 -8.13 40.94
N ASN A 104 -19.18 -9.37 40.44
CA ASN A 104 -18.55 -9.72 39.16
C ASN A 104 -17.13 -9.11 39.02
N ILE A 105 -16.29 -9.34 40.03
CA ILE A 105 -14.91 -8.85 40.11
C ILE A 105 -13.96 -9.91 39.57
N GLU A 106 -13.11 -9.55 38.62
CA GLU A 106 -12.06 -10.43 38.09
C GLU A 106 -10.83 -10.36 38.99
N LEU A 107 -10.55 -11.44 39.73
CA LEU A 107 -9.37 -11.55 40.57
C LEU A 107 -8.21 -12.20 39.82
N ASN A 108 -7.08 -11.50 39.75
CA ASN A 108 -5.86 -11.96 39.11
C ASN A 108 -4.72 -11.97 40.14
N VAL A 109 -4.18 -13.15 40.45
CA VAL A 109 -3.09 -13.31 41.42
C VAL A 109 -1.77 -13.56 40.68
N LEU A 110 -0.77 -12.74 40.97
CA LEU A 110 0.56 -12.80 40.39
C LEU A 110 1.54 -13.25 41.49
N GLY A 111 1.88 -14.53 41.44
CA GLY A 111 2.75 -15.18 42.41
C GLY A 111 4.20 -15.21 41.95
N VAL A 112 5.13 -14.76 42.79
CA VAL A 112 6.57 -14.95 42.56
C VAL A 112 6.92 -16.42 42.88
N ASP A 113 7.48 -17.13 41.90
CA ASP A 113 7.82 -18.56 41.95
C ASP A 113 6.66 -19.51 42.30
N PHE A 114 5.43 -19.18 41.87
CA PHE A 114 4.32 -20.13 41.97
C PHE A 114 4.49 -21.24 40.92
N ASP A 115 4.00 -22.45 41.23
CA ASP A 115 4.13 -23.55 40.28
C ASP A 115 3.19 -23.33 39.10
N ASP A 116 3.64 -23.54 37.87
CA ASP A 116 2.77 -23.49 36.71
C ASP A 116 2.84 -24.83 35.97
N PRO A 117 1.79 -25.68 36.07
CA PRO A 117 1.78 -26.98 35.41
C PRO A 117 1.72 -26.86 33.88
N ASP A 118 1.20 -25.76 33.32
CA ASP A 118 1.07 -25.58 31.87
C ASP A 118 2.42 -25.26 31.21
N ILE A 119 3.30 -24.62 31.98
CA ILE A 119 4.61 -24.11 31.55
C ILE A 119 5.76 -24.98 32.10
N GLY A 120 5.45 -25.91 33.01
CA GLY A 120 6.41 -26.84 33.60
C GLY A 120 7.28 -26.20 34.68
N LEU A 121 6.90 -25.04 35.18
CA LEU A 121 7.60 -24.34 36.26
C LEU A 121 7.25 -25.01 37.58
N ARG A 122 8.26 -25.58 38.25
CA ARG A 122 8.15 -26.13 39.60
C ARG A 122 9.30 -25.63 40.44
N GLN A 123 9.01 -24.97 41.55
CA GLN A 123 10.03 -24.61 42.53
C GLN A 123 10.16 -25.75 43.54
N GLU A 124 11.28 -26.47 43.50
CA GLU A 124 11.49 -27.70 44.29
C GLU A 124 11.61 -27.44 45.81
N ASN A 125 12.05 -26.24 46.22
CA ASN A 125 12.35 -25.90 47.62
C ASN A 125 11.44 -24.77 48.16
N LYS A 126 10.11 -24.95 48.14
CA LYS A 126 9.17 -23.99 48.72
C LYS A 126 9.08 -24.10 50.25
N SER A 127 8.97 -22.96 50.93
CA SER A 127 8.62 -22.94 52.36
C SER A 127 7.23 -23.52 52.60
N GLU A 128 6.99 -24.12 53.77
CA GLU A 128 5.67 -24.70 54.09
C GLU A 128 4.56 -23.65 54.06
N ASN A 129 4.86 -22.43 54.50
CA ASN A 129 3.94 -21.29 54.45
C ASN A 129 3.55 -20.95 53.01
N LYS A 130 4.54 -20.81 52.11
CA LYS A 130 4.30 -20.51 50.69
C LYS A 130 3.44 -21.58 50.03
N LYS A 131 3.71 -22.86 50.31
CA LYS A 131 2.91 -23.98 49.79
C LYS A 131 1.45 -23.92 50.26
N ARG A 132 1.23 -23.65 51.55
CA ARG A 132 -0.13 -23.52 52.12
C ARG A 132 -0.87 -22.32 51.54
N ASN A 133 -0.19 -21.18 51.42
CA ASN A 133 -0.76 -19.95 50.89
C ASN A 133 -1.07 -20.06 49.39
N GLU A 134 -0.19 -20.66 48.61
CA GLU A 134 -0.44 -20.92 47.19
C GLU A 134 -1.64 -21.83 46.97
N GLN A 135 -1.79 -22.90 47.76
CA GLN A 135 -2.98 -23.76 47.72
C GLN A 135 -4.25 -23.00 48.07
N PHE A 136 -4.19 -22.12 49.08
CA PHE A 136 -5.30 -21.28 49.47
C PHE A 136 -5.68 -20.29 48.36
N LEU A 137 -4.71 -19.57 47.78
CA LEU A 137 -4.93 -18.61 46.70
C LEU A 137 -5.48 -19.31 45.45
N ARG A 138 -5.01 -20.52 45.12
CA ARG A 138 -5.58 -21.37 44.06
C ARG A 138 -7.04 -21.69 44.31
N LYS A 139 -7.37 -22.19 45.50
CA LYS A 139 -8.74 -22.48 45.90
C LYS A 139 -9.63 -21.24 45.79
N LEU A 140 -9.11 -20.08 46.20
CA LEU A 140 -9.81 -18.81 46.12
C LEU A 140 -10.05 -18.39 44.67
N ALA A 141 -9.02 -18.44 43.81
CA ALA A 141 -9.15 -18.12 42.40
C ALA A 141 -10.14 -19.05 41.69
N ASP A 142 -10.08 -20.37 41.94
CA ASP A 142 -11.00 -21.34 41.34
C ASP A 142 -12.45 -21.09 41.74
N THR A 143 -12.69 -20.75 43.02
CA THR A 143 -14.03 -20.43 43.53
C THR A 143 -14.57 -19.15 42.91
N CYS A 144 -13.71 -18.13 42.77
CA CYS A 144 -14.06 -16.81 42.25
C CYS A 144 -14.02 -16.70 40.72
N LYS A 145 -13.72 -17.78 39.98
CA LYS A 145 -13.39 -17.74 38.53
C LYS A 145 -12.26 -16.75 38.20
N GLY A 146 -11.34 -16.54 39.15
CA GLY A 146 -10.13 -15.76 38.99
C GLY A 146 -9.04 -16.53 38.25
N THR A 147 -7.91 -15.87 37.99
CA THR A 147 -6.75 -16.49 37.34
C THR A 147 -5.48 -16.26 38.14
N ILE A 148 -4.60 -17.27 38.15
CA ILE A 148 -3.29 -17.19 38.79
C ILE A 148 -2.23 -17.25 37.71
N PHE A 149 -1.26 -16.35 37.79
CA PHE A 149 -0.13 -16.29 36.89
C PHE A 149 1.17 -16.36 37.70
N SER A 150 2.14 -17.12 37.20
CA SER A 150 3.53 -16.99 37.66
C SER A 150 4.13 -15.68 37.17
N MET A 151 4.93 -15.02 38.01
CA MET A 151 5.56 -13.74 37.65
C MET A 151 6.46 -13.87 36.42
N GLU A 152 7.12 -15.02 36.23
CA GLU A 152 7.94 -15.27 35.03
C GLU A 152 7.11 -15.21 33.75
N ASP A 153 5.92 -15.79 33.77
CA ASP A 153 5.05 -15.83 32.61
C ASP A 153 4.41 -14.48 32.34
N VAL A 154 4.10 -13.73 33.40
CA VAL A 154 3.67 -12.34 33.27
C VAL A 154 4.77 -11.50 32.64
N LEU A 155 6.03 -11.63 33.08
CA LEU A 155 7.16 -10.92 32.48
C LEU A 155 7.35 -11.31 31.00
N ARG A 156 7.23 -12.60 30.66
CA ARG A 156 7.25 -13.06 29.27
C ARG A 156 6.11 -12.45 28.46
N GLN A 157 4.91 -12.33 29.01
CA GLN A 157 3.77 -11.70 28.34
C GLN A 157 3.93 -10.18 28.22
N LEU A 158 4.43 -9.50 29.25
CA LEU A 158 4.69 -8.06 29.25
C LEU A 158 5.83 -7.67 28.29
N SER A 159 6.78 -8.57 28.06
CA SER A 159 7.79 -8.39 27.02
C SER A 159 7.19 -8.32 25.61
N LYS A 160 6.00 -8.90 25.41
CA LYS A 160 5.28 -8.80 24.15
C LYS A 160 4.60 -7.45 24.05
N PRO A 161 4.63 -6.79 22.88
CA PRO A 161 3.97 -5.51 22.70
C PRO A 161 2.47 -5.59 23.00
N TYR A 162 2.00 -4.75 23.92
CA TYR A 162 0.59 -4.68 24.28
C TYR A 162 -0.27 -4.14 23.12
N ILE A 163 -1.15 -4.98 22.59
CA ILE A 163 -2.21 -4.60 21.67
C ILE A 163 -3.46 -4.33 22.49
N ARG A 164 -3.91 -3.07 22.47
CA ARG A 164 -5.18 -2.70 23.10
C ARG A 164 -6.32 -3.48 22.41
N PRO A 165 -7.11 -4.29 23.15
CA PRO A 165 -8.30 -4.90 22.58
C PRO A 165 -9.29 -3.79 22.21
N VAL A 166 -9.76 -3.82 20.97
CA VAL A 166 -10.76 -2.89 20.46
C VAL A 166 -12.10 -3.62 20.43
N LYS A 167 -13.13 -3.02 21.04
CA LYS A 167 -14.48 -3.57 20.99
C LYS A 167 -14.93 -3.61 19.52
N PRO A 168 -15.37 -4.77 19.00
CA PRO A 168 -15.86 -4.84 17.63
C PRO A 168 -17.10 -3.97 17.50
N MET A 169 -17.10 -3.09 16.50
CA MET A 169 -18.23 -2.25 16.14
C MET A 169 -18.65 -2.59 14.72
N PRO A 170 -19.94 -2.87 14.47
CA PRO A 170 -20.41 -3.14 13.12
C PRO A 170 -20.32 -1.88 12.28
N VAL A 171 -19.69 -2.03 11.13
CA VAL A 171 -19.49 -0.98 10.10
C VAL A 171 -20.72 -0.84 9.23
N TYR A 172 -21.51 -1.91 9.10
CA TYR A 172 -22.80 -1.95 8.43
C TYR A 172 -23.74 -2.90 9.18
N ARG A 173 -25.03 -2.56 9.21
CA ARG A 173 -26.13 -3.38 9.71
C ARG A 173 -27.21 -3.37 8.63
N GLY A 174 -27.66 -4.55 8.23
CA GLY A 174 -28.72 -4.67 7.23
C GLY A 174 -28.87 -6.10 6.74
N SER A 175 -29.58 -6.28 5.64
CA SER A 175 -29.88 -7.60 5.11
C SER A 175 -28.89 -8.03 4.02
N LEU A 176 -28.44 -9.28 4.11
CA LEU A 176 -27.86 -10.03 3.01
C LEU A 176 -29.00 -10.59 2.17
N THR A 177 -29.08 -10.19 0.90
CA THR A 177 -30.17 -10.59 0.00
C THR A 177 -29.69 -11.35 -1.22
N LEU A 178 -30.50 -12.30 -1.69
CA LEU A 178 -30.40 -12.91 -3.02
C LEU A 178 -31.77 -12.76 -3.69
N GLY A 179 -31.82 -12.12 -4.86
CA GLY A 179 -33.08 -11.71 -5.48
C GLY A 179 -33.63 -10.42 -4.86
N ASP A 180 -34.91 -10.14 -5.12
CA ASP A 180 -35.62 -8.98 -4.60
C ASP A 180 -36.69 -9.42 -3.58
N PRO A 181 -36.41 -9.29 -2.26
CA PRO A 181 -37.36 -9.67 -1.22
C PRO A 181 -38.66 -8.86 -1.21
N GLN A 182 -38.66 -7.63 -1.76
CA GLN A 182 -39.87 -6.79 -1.77
C GLN A 182 -40.85 -7.27 -2.83
N THR A 183 -40.34 -7.60 -4.01
CA THR A 183 -41.17 -8.05 -5.14
C THR A 183 -41.44 -9.56 -5.11
N TYR A 184 -40.48 -10.37 -4.67
CA TYR A 184 -40.51 -11.84 -4.74
C TYR A 184 -40.13 -12.48 -3.40
N GLY A 185 -40.89 -12.18 -2.34
CA GLY A 185 -40.57 -12.61 -0.97
C GLY A 185 -40.41 -14.13 -0.77
N SER A 186 -41.14 -14.97 -1.49
CA SER A 186 -41.06 -16.44 -1.37
C SER A 186 -39.88 -17.07 -2.13
N ALA A 187 -39.36 -16.40 -3.16
CA ALA A 187 -38.25 -16.87 -3.99
C ALA A 187 -36.90 -16.20 -3.67
N SER A 188 -36.90 -15.24 -2.74
CA SER A 188 -35.73 -14.45 -2.37
C SER A 188 -35.15 -14.88 -1.03
N LEU A 189 -33.83 -14.79 -0.90
CA LEU A 189 -33.15 -15.00 0.37
C LEU A 189 -33.04 -13.65 1.09
N LEU A 190 -33.36 -13.63 2.38
CA LEU A 190 -33.13 -12.48 3.27
C LEU A 190 -32.57 -12.96 4.60
N ILE A 191 -31.37 -12.48 4.94
CA ILE A 191 -30.67 -12.80 6.18
C ILE A 191 -30.22 -11.50 6.84
N GLU A 192 -30.64 -11.23 8.07
CA GLU A 192 -30.18 -10.08 8.83
C GLU A 192 -28.73 -10.27 9.30
N VAL A 193 -27.83 -9.37 8.89
CA VAL A 193 -26.40 -9.48 9.14
C VAL A 193 -25.77 -8.18 9.64
N GLU A 194 -24.65 -8.33 10.32
CA GLU A 194 -23.75 -7.24 10.68
C GLU A 194 -22.37 -7.48 10.05
N LEU A 195 -21.76 -6.41 9.54
CA LEU A 195 -20.38 -6.44 9.03
C LEU A 195 -19.46 -5.83 10.06
N ILE A 196 -18.54 -6.63 10.63
CA ILE A 196 -17.58 -6.20 11.65
C ILE A 196 -16.17 -6.17 11.03
N ALA A 197 -15.38 -5.15 11.32
CA ALA A 197 -14.00 -5.09 10.83
C ALA A 197 -13.15 -6.25 11.40
N ARG A 198 -12.53 -7.04 10.52
CA ARG A 198 -11.64 -8.15 10.91
C ARG A 198 -10.18 -7.71 10.93
N THR A 199 -9.79 -6.94 9.93
CA THR A 199 -8.44 -6.38 9.79
C THR A 199 -8.56 -4.87 9.62
N MET A 200 -7.70 -4.10 10.28
CA MET A 200 -7.61 -2.65 10.10
C MET A 200 -6.14 -2.24 10.16
N LYS A 201 -5.72 -1.31 9.30
CA LYS A 201 -4.39 -0.72 9.36
C LYS A 201 -4.23 0.08 10.66
N ALA A 202 -3.37 -0.37 11.55
CA ALA A 202 -2.99 0.37 12.75
C ALA A 202 -2.08 1.56 12.36
N LYS A 203 -2.66 2.76 12.33
CA LYS A 203 -1.91 4.00 12.10
C LYS A 203 -1.24 4.47 13.40
N PRO A 204 -0.01 5.04 13.34
CA PRO A 204 0.57 5.72 14.48
C PRO A 204 -0.28 6.91 14.89
N LYS A 205 -0.16 7.36 16.14
CA LYS A 205 -0.83 8.59 16.60
C LYS A 205 -0.31 9.79 15.79
N SER A 206 -1.21 10.69 15.40
CA SER A 206 -0.81 11.98 14.86
C SER A 206 -0.19 12.83 15.96
N PHE A 207 0.81 13.63 15.59
CA PHE A 207 1.47 14.57 16.49
C PHE A 207 1.06 15.99 16.12
N LYS A 208 0.84 16.82 17.14
CA LYS A 208 0.69 18.26 16.96
C LYS A 208 2.08 18.89 16.80
N LYS A 209 2.17 19.92 15.96
CA LYS A 209 3.41 20.68 15.78
C LYS A 209 3.50 21.73 16.89
N TYR A 210 4.58 21.69 17.66
CA TYR A 210 4.88 22.67 18.70
C TYR A 210 6.15 23.45 18.34
N SER A 211 6.19 24.74 18.66
CA SER A 211 7.33 25.62 18.37
C SER A 211 8.31 25.66 19.53
N ALA A 212 9.54 25.17 19.31
CA ALA A 212 10.62 25.24 20.29
C ALA A 212 11.04 26.68 20.62
N LEU A 213 10.96 27.60 19.64
CA LEU A 213 11.25 29.02 19.87
C LEU A 213 10.24 29.67 20.81
N ALA A 214 8.96 29.29 20.68
CA ALA A 214 7.91 29.81 21.54
C ALA A 214 8.01 29.26 22.98
N GLU A 215 8.43 28.01 23.13
CA GLU A 215 8.70 27.37 24.42
C GLU A 215 9.90 28.03 25.14
N ALA A 216 11.00 28.29 24.44
CA ALA A 216 12.17 28.95 25.02
C ALA A 216 11.92 30.42 25.38
N ALA A 217 10.96 31.08 24.73
CA ALA A 217 10.67 32.50 24.94
C ALA A 217 9.91 32.80 26.25
N ASN A 218 9.37 31.79 26.96
CA ASN A 218 8.79 31.81 28.33
C ASN A 218 7.87 33.00 28.74
N ASN A 219 7.41 33.83 27.79
CA ASN A 219 6.89 35.17 28.12
C ASN A 219 5.36 35.31 28.10
N ILE A 220 4.57 34.23 27.99
CA ILE A 220 3.11 34.37 27.91
C ILE A 220 2.42 33.25 28.69
N GLU A 221 1.91 33.58 29.87
CA GLU A 221 0.93 32.75 30.58
C GLU A 221 -0.28 32.49 29.65
N ASN A 222 -0.68 31.23 29.53
CA ASN A 222 -1.85 30.75 28.77
C ASN A 222 -1.76 30.67 27.23
N LYS A 223 -0.59 30.43 26.63
CA LYS A 223 -0.54 29.94 25.23
C LYS A 223 -0.06 28.50 25.11
N THR A 224 -0.88 27.68 24.44
CA THR A 224 -0.45 26.40 23.87
C THR A 224 0.56 26.72 22.76
N TYR A 225 1.83 26.31 22.89
CA TYR A 225 2.90 26.50 21.89
C TYR A 225 2.65 25.79 20.53
N GLU A 226 1.39 25.48 20.22
CA GLU A 226 0.89 24.76 19.04
C GLU A 226 0.86 25.68 17.81
N VAL A 227 1.33 25.16 16.68
CA VAL A 227 1.43 25.90 15.41
C VAL A 227 0.11 25.84 14.64
N SER A 228 -0.54 26.98 14.45
CA SER A 228 -1.72 27.13 13.59
C SER A 228 -1.32 27.33 12.12
N HIS A 229 -2.00 26.64 11.19
CA HIS A 229 -1.81 26.81 9.75
C HIS A 229 -3.00 27.59 9.15
N SER A 230 -2.73 28.68 8.44
CA SER A 230 -3.70 29.40 7.60
C SER A 230 -3.34 29.24 6.13
N ARG A 231 -4.35 29.17 5.26
CA ARG A 231 -4.18 29.04 3.80
C ARG A 231 -4.82 30.22 3.09
N THR A 232 -4.05 30.92 2.27
CA THR A 232 -4.51 31.98 1.37
C THR A 232 -4.45 31.50 -0.07
N TYR A 233 -5.38 31.96 -0.91
CA TYR A 233 -5.42 31.68 -2.34
C TYR A 233 -5.10 32.98 -3.08
N SER A 234 -4.21 32.92 -4.05
CA SER A 234 -3.78 34.08 -4.83
C SER A 234 -3.83 33.77 -6.31
N ILE A 235 -4.34 34.70 -7.12
CA ILE A 235 -4.36 34.60 -8.59
C ILE A 235 -3.35 35.59 -9.18
N THR A 236 -2.64 35.17 -10.22
CA THR A 236 -1.81 36.04 -11.06
C THR A 236 -2.66 36.63 -12.18
N VAL A 237 -2.86 37.95 -12.16
CA VAL A 237 -3.73 38.66 -13.13
C VAL A 237 -3.00 38.95 -14.44
N ASP A 238 -1.68 39.16 -14.39
CA ASP A 238 -0.83 39.39 -15.56
C ASP A 238 0.48 38.60 -15.41
N GLU A 239 0.78 37.72 -16.37
CA GLU A 239 1.99 36.88 -16.37
C GLU A 239 3.26 37.72 -16.48
N ASN A 240 3.17 38.95 -17.01
CA ASN A 240 4.33 39.83 -17.22
C ASN A 240 4.69 40.66 -15.98
N VAL A 241 3.71 40.96 -15.11
CA VAL A 241 3.89 41.85 -13.95
C VAL A 241 4.06 41.08 -12.64
N ASN A 242 3.74 39.77 -12.63
CA ASN A 242 3.87 38.89 -11.46
C ASN A 242 3.11 39.39 -10.22
N GLU A 243 2.08 40.22 -10.43
CA GLU A 243 1.21 40.74 -9.39
C GLU A 243 0.22 39.66 -8.95
N LYS A 244 0.22 39.35 -7.66
CA LYS A 244 -0.66 38.35 -7.04
C LYS A 244 -1.74 39.05 -6.26
N VAL A 245 -2.98 38.76 -6.61
CA VAL A 245 -4.16 39.25 -5.89
C VAL A 245 -4.71 38.12 -5.04
N ASP A 246 -4.85 38.37 -3.74
CA ASP A 246 -5.47 37.42 -2.82
C ASP A 246 -6.98 37.35 -3.05
N VAL A 247 -7.51 36.13 -3.18
CA VAL A 247 -8.92 35.86 -3.50
C VAL A 247 -9.57 35.07 -2.37
N PRO A 248 -10.76 35.49 -1.88
CA PRO A 248 -11.53 34.74 -0.90
C PRO A 248 -11.92 33.35 -1.41
N GLN A 249 -11.95 32.36 -0.52
CA GLN A 249 -12.36 30.99 -0.88
C GLN A 249 -13.81 30.90 -1.39
N ASP A 250 -14.68 31.81 -0.96
CA ASP A 250 -16.10 31.78 -1.32
C ASP A 250 -16.36 32.15 -2.78
N GLU A 251 -15.46 32.93 -3.38
CA GLU A 251 -15.48 33.35 -4.79
C GLU A 251 -14.89 32.28 -5.73
N LEU A 252 -14.33 31.20 -5.19
CA LEU A 252 -13.76 30.11 -6.00
C LEU A 252 -14.79 29.02 -6.26
N ASP A 253 -15.01 28.72 -7.54
CA ASP A 253 -15.77 27.56 -8.00
C ASP A 253 -14.85 26.35 -8.24
N LYS A 254 -15.40 25.14 -8.03
CA LYS A 254 -14.67 23.91 -8.34
C LYS A 254 -14.72 23.68 -9.85
N ALA A 255 -13.57 23.42 -10.46
CA ALA A 255 -13.50 23.01 -11.86
C ALA A 255 -13.05 21.54 -11.96
N TYR A 256 -13.68 20.79 -12.86
CA TYR A 256 -13.31 19.41 -13.18
C TYR A 256 -12.59 19.38 -14.53
N ALA A 257 -11.50 18.64 -14.61
CA ALA A 257 -10.76 18.47 -15.85
C ALA A 257 -11.46 17.41 -16.73
N LEU A 258 -11.84 17.80 -17.95
CA LEU A 258 -12.30 16.90 -19.00
C LEU A 258 -11.28 16.93 -20.14
N GLY A 259 -10.29 16.04 -20.07
CA GLY A 259 -9.14 16.11 -20.99
C GLY A 259 -8.31 17.37 -20.75
N LYS A 260 -8.19 18.24 -21.76
CA LYS A 260 -7.44 19.50 -21.68
C LYS A 260 -8.28 20.69 -21.19
N THR A 261 -9.60 20.56 -21.13
CA THR A 261 -10.50 21.66 -20.74
C THR A 261 -10.91 21.54 -19.29
N PHE A 262 -11.07 22.68 -18.62
CA PHE A 262 -11.62 22.75 -17.27
C PHE A 262 -13.07 23.23 -17.35
N ILE A 263 -13.98 22.43 -16.80
CA ILE A 263 -15.39 22.77 -16.73
C ILE A 263 -15.67 23.25 -15.31
N PRO A 264 -15.95 24.56 -15.10
CA PRO A 264 -16.35 25.06 -13.80
C PRO A 264 -17.75 24.53 -13.45
N LEU A 265 -17.93 24.06 -12.22
CA LEU A 265 -19.20 23.61 -11.68
C LEU A 265 -19.64 24.57 -10.56
N PRO A 266 -20.75 25.29 -10.75
CA PRO A 266 -21.32 26.11 -9.68
C PRO A 266 -21.69 25.26 -8.46
N LYS A 267 -21.58 25.83 -7.26
CA LYS A 267 -21.93 25.15 -6.00
C LYS A 267 -23.38 24.61 -5.97
N GLN A 268 -24.30 25.23 -6.72
CA GLN A 268 -25.71 24.81 -6.82
C GLN A 268 -25.88 23.48 -7.56
N ASP A 269 -24.97 23.18 -8.47
CA ASP A 269 -25.01 22.03 -9.37
C ASP A 269 -24.13 20.86 -8.91
N GLU A 270 -23.50 20.97 -7.72
CA GLU A 270 -22.64 19.92 -7.17
C GLU A 270 -23.34 18.56 -7.02
N ASN A 271 -24.67 18.57 -6.82
CA ASN A 271 -25.45 17.34 -6.64
C ASN A 271 -25.79 16.61 -7.95
N ILE A 272 -25.58 17.21 -9.13
CA ILE A 272 -25.92 16.59 -10.43
C ILE A 272 -25.15 15.27 -10.64
N PHE A 273 -23.92 15.18 -10.13
CA PHE A 273 -23.08 13.98 -10.25
C PHE A 273 -23.32 12.96 -9.12
N SER A 274 -24.23 13.23 -8.18
CA SER A 274 -24.49 12.31 -7.08
C SER A 274 -25.30 11.11 -7.57
N PHE A 275 -24.73 9.91 -7.41
CA PHE A 275 -25.42 8.67 -7.74
C PHE A 275 -26.25 8.21 -6.54
N GLU A 276 -27.58 8.19 -6.70
CA GLU A 276 -28.48 7.80 -5.61
C GLU A 276 -28.36 6.31 -5.27
N THR A 277 -28.02 6.01 -4.03
CA THR A 277 -27.87 4.64 -3.54
C THR A 277 -28.50 4.44 -2.18
N THR A 278 -28.99 3.22 -1.95
CA THR A 278 -29.49 2.75 -0.66
C THR A 278 -28.53 1.72 -0.05
N PRO A 279 -28.37 1.68 1.29
CA PRO A 279 -27.53 0.68 1.94
C PRO A 279 -27.99 -0.75 1.65
N CYS A 280 -27.09 -1.59 1.16
CA CYS A 280 -27.42 -2.97 0.81
C CYS A 280 -26.18 -3.88 0.83
N LEU A 281 -26.43 -5.17 1.03
CA LEU A 281 -25.49 -6.25 0.78
C LEU A 281 -26.22 -7.32 -0.05
N SER A 282 -26.14 -7.20 -1.38
CA SER A 282 -26.93 -8.03 -2.29
C SER A 282 -26.03 -8.94 -3.11
N ILE A 283 -26.36 -10.23 -3.16
CA ILE A 283 -25.64 -11.23 -3.95
C ILE A 283 -26.00 -11.07 -5.43
N ILE A 284 -24.96 -10.92 -6.25
CA ILE A 284 -25.05 -10.77 -7.70
C ILE A 284 -24.86 -12.12 -8.37
N SER A 285 -23.84 -12.87 -7.96
CA SER A 285 -23.45 -14.13 -8.58
C SER A 285 -22.61 -14.99 -7.64
N PHE A 286 -22.35 -16.23 -8.06
CA PHE A 286 -21.43 -17.14 -7.39
C PHE A 286 -20.28 -17.48 -8.33
N ILE A 287 -19.08 -17.70 -7.77
CA ILE A 287 -17.87 -18.08 -8.50
C ILE A 287 -17.20 -19.25 -7.78
N ARG A 288 -16.60 -20.17 -8.53
CA ARG A 288 -15.82 -21.27 -7.93
C ARG A 288 -14.54 -20.73 -7.28
N THR A 289 -14.09 -21.41 -6.23
CA THR A 289 -12.87 -21.04 -5.48
C THR A 289 -11.64 -21.05 -6.39
N GLU A 290 -11.53 -22.01 -7.29
CA GLU A 290 -10.41 -22.16 -8.24
C GLU A 290 -10.35 -21.05 -9.28
N GLU A 291 -11.51 -20.51 -9.68
CA GLU A 291 -11.61 -19.43 -10.67
C GLU A 291 -11.33 -18.05 -10.05
N PHE A 292 -11.44 -17.93 -8.71
CA PHE A 292 -11.23 -16.68 -8.01
C PHE A 292 -9.75 -16.39 -7.76
N ARG A 293 -9.26 -15.31 -8.38
CA ARG A 293 -7.86 -14.87 -8.23
C ARG A 293 -7.65 -14.07 -6.95
N ARG A 294 -6.75 -14.52 -6.09
CA ARG A 294 -6.44 -13.88 -4.81
C ARG A 294 -5.94 -12.45 -4.97
N GLU A 295 -5.23 -12.13 -6.05
CA GLU A 295 -4.72 -10.77 -6.32
C GLU A 295 -5.83 -9.72 -6.47
N LEU A 296 -7.07 -10.13 -6.77
CA LEU A 296 -8.21 -9.22 -6.94
C LEU A 296 -8.78 -8.71 -5.60
N VAL A 297 -8.27 -9.15 -4.46
CA VAL A 297 -8.77 -8.70 -3.17
C VAL A 297 -8.19 -7.34 -2.80
N LEU A 298 -9.08 -6.35 -2.65
CA LEU A 298 -8.76 -4.99 -2.25
C LEU A 298 -9.15 -4.73 -0.78
N SER A 299 -8.46 -3.76 -0.18
CA SER A 299 -8.82 -3.14 1.09
C SER A 299 -8.78 -4.09 2.30
N ASN A 300 -9.40 -3.65 3.40
CA ASN A 300 -9.55 -4.39 4.64
C ASN A 300 -10.57 -5.52 4.48
N VAL A 301 -10.36 -6.60 5.23
CA VAL A 301 -11.31 -7.70 5.38
C VAL A 301 -12.29 -7.39 6.50
N PHE A 302 -13.57 -7.68 6.26
CA PHE A 302 -14.66 -7.62 7.22
C PHE A 302 -15.22 -9.01 7.45
N THR A 303 -15.87 -9.22 8.58
CA THR A 303 -16.57 -10.45 8.93
C THR A 303 -18.05 -10.17 8.93
N VAL A 304 -18.80 -10.93 8.14
CA VAL A 304 -20.26 -10.96 8.16
C VAL A 304 -20.69 -11.96 9.23
N VAL A 305 -21.45 -11.47 10.20
CA VAL A 305 -22.02 -12.25 11.30
C VAL A 305 -23.54 -12.06 11.30
N PRO A 306 -24.32 -12.99 11.88
CA PRO A 306 -25.75 -12.75 12.00
C PRO A 306 -26.00 -11.56 12.92
N LYS A 307 -27.15 -10.91 12.73
CA LYS A 307 -27.58 -9.84 13.63
C LYS A 307 -27.62 -10.33 15.08
N LYS A 308 -27.12 -9.48 15.98
CA LYS A 308 -27.01 -9.81 17.38
C LYS A 308 -28.39 -10.13 17.97
N ASP A 309 -28.45 -11.17 18.80
CA ASP A 309 -29.64 -11.62 19.53
C ASP A 309 -30.77 -12.17 18.61
N GLU A 310 -30.43 -12.57 17.36
CA GLU A 310 -31.39 -13.14 16.41
C GLU A 310 -31.00 -14.58 15.97
N PRO A 311 -31.57 -15.63 16.61
CA PRO A 311 -31.18 -17.02 16.34
C PRO A 311 -31.59 -17.50 14.95
N VAL A 312 -32.70 -16.98 14.41
CA VAL A 312 -33.19 -17.33 13.07
C VAL A 312 -32.20 -16.86 11.99
N ALA A 313 -31.69 -15.63 12.13
CA ALA A 313 -30.66 -15.11 11.24
C ALA A 313 -29.35 -15.92 11.36
N ALA A 314 -28.98 -16.34 12.57
CA ALA A 314 -27.82 -17.19 12.79
C ALA A 314 -27.95 -18.55 12.08
N GLN A 315 -29.09 -19.22 12.20
CA GLN A 315 -29.34 -20.47 11.50
C GLN A 315 -29.30 -20.30 9.98
N ARG A 316 -29.94 -19.27 9.44
CA ARG A 316 -29.95 -19.00 7.98
C ARG A 316 -28.55 -18.72 7.45
N LEU A 317 -27.77 -17.89 8.15
CA LEU A 317 -26.40 -17.59 7.75
C LEU A 317 -25.51 -18.82 7.84
N SER A 318 -25.66 -19.63 8.89
CA SER A 318 -24.96 -20.91 9.07
C SER A 318 -25.19 -21.83 7.88
N SER A 319 -26.45 -22.10 7.53
CA SER A 319 -26.80 -22.92 6.36
C SER A 319 -26.18 -22.38 5.08
N PHE A 320 -26.18 -21.06 4.89
CA PHE A 320 -25.58 -20.43 3.71
C PHE A 320 -24.05 -20.56 3.68
N ILE A 321 -23.36 -20.39 4.82
CA ILE A 321 -21.91 -20.58 4.95
C ILE A 321 -21.54 -22.03 4.59
N HIS A 322 -22.28 -23.00 5.13
CA HIS A 322 -22.06 -24.42 4.87
C HIS A 322 -22.25 -24.76 3.39
N VAL A 323 -23.30 -24.24 2.74
CA VAL A 323 -23.53 -24.46 1.31
C VAL A 323 -22.38 -23.90 0.46
N LEU A 324 -21.89 -22.70 0.77
CA LEU A 324 -20.74 -22.13 0.05
C LEU A 324 -19.46 -22.96 0.25
N TYR A 325 -19.25 -23.48 1.46
CA TYR A 325 -18.11 -24.32 1.79
C TYR A 325 -18.17 -25.68 1.09
N GLU A 326 -19.32 -26.37 1.13
CA GLU A 326 -19.51 -27.67 0.47
C GLU A 326 -19.46 -27.59 -1.06
N LYS A 327 -19.79 -26.43 -1.64
CA LYS A 327 -19.75 -26.19 -3.09
C LYS A 327 -18.45 -25.56 -3.58
N ASP A 328 -17.46 -25.38 -2.71
CA ASP A 328 -16.20 -24.69 -2.99
C ASP A 328 -16.44 -23.39 -3.79
N SER A 329 -17.41 -22.60 -3.36
CA SER A 329 -17.89 -21.42 -4.08
C SER A 329 -17.89 -20.17 -3.20
N PHE A 330 -17.61 -19.02 -3.81
CA PHE A 330 -17.72 -17.71 -3.20
C PHE A 330 -18.91 -16.95 -3.77
N ALA A 331 -19.47 -16.01 -3.00
CA ALA A 331 -20.55 -15.14 -3.48
C ALA A 331 -20.00 -13.74 -3.80
N ILE A 332 -20.30 -13.24 -5.00
CA ILE A 332 -20.02 -11.86 -5.40
C ILE A 332 -21.20 -10.99 -4.99
N VAL A 333 -20.93 -9.88 -4.33
CA VAL A 333 -21.94 -9.01 -3.75
C VAL A 333 -21.77 -7.55 -4.15
N ARG A 334 -22.89 -6.86 -4.32
CA ARG A 334 -22.97 -5.39 -4.28
C ARG A 334 -23.07 -4.96 -2.83
N TYR A 335 -22.19 -4.06 -2.42
CA TYR A 335 -22.13 -3.50 -1.08
C TYR A 335 -22.26 -1.98 -1.11
N VAL A 336 -23.25 -1.45 -0.41
CA VAL A 336 -23.41 -0.01 -0.14
C VAL A 336 -23.51 0.16 1.37
N LYS A 337 -22.60 0.92 1.96
CA LYS A 337 -22.50 1.06 3.41
C LYS A 337 -23.50 2.07 3.99
N LYS A 338 -23.69 3.21 3.33
CA LYS A 338 -24.55 4.31 3.76
C LYS A 338 -25.38 4.83 2.58
N PRO A 339 -26.51 5.52 2.82
CA PRO A 339 -27.26 6.17 1.76
C PRO A 339 -26.35 7.15 1.00
N LEU A 340 -26.50 7.20 -0.33
CA LEU A 340 -25.72 8.04 -1.24
C LEU A 340 -24.20 7.73 -1.29
N GLU A 341 -23.74 6.63 -0.66
CA GLU A 341 -22.36 6.16 -0.81
C GLU A 341 -22.21 5.34 -2.10
N SER A 342 -21.09 5.53 -2.82
CA SER A 342 -20.83 4.79 -4.05
C SER A 342 -20.85 3.27 -3.82
N PRO A 343 -21.49 2.49 -4.71
CA PRO A 343 -21.56 1.05 -4.58
C PRO A 343 -20.17 0.43 -4.76
N LYS A 344 -19.90 -0.62 -4.00
CA LYS A 344 -18.65 -1.39 -4.03
C LYS A 344 -18.97 -2.82 -4.40
N LEU A 345 -18.10 -3.45 -5.17
CA LEU A 345 -18.13 -4.90 -5.34
C LEU A 345 -17.35 -5.57 -4.23
N GLY A 346 -17.83 -6.71 -3.76
CA GLY A 346 -17.11 -7.54 -2.82
C GLY A 346 -17.32 -9.02 -3.06
N VAL A 347 -16.50 -9.81 -2.39
CA VAL A 347 -16.57 -11.27 -2.37
C VAL A 347 -16.84 -11.72 -0.93
N LEU A 348 -17.73 -12.70 -0.77
CA LEU A 348 -18.00 -13.41 0.48
C LEU A 348 -17.34 -14.78 0.42
N VAL A 349 -16.39 -15.00 1.33
CA VAL A 349 -15.60 -16.23 1.45
C VAL A 349 -16.02 -16.97 2.73
N PRO A 350 -16.44 -18.25 2.66
CA PRO A 350 -16.82 -19.02 3.84
C PRO A 350 -15.60 -19.33 4.72
N TYR A 351 -15.79 -19.22 6.04
CA TYR A 351 -14.78 -19.60 7.03
C TYR A 351 -15.43 -20.40 8.15
N ILE A 352 -14.97 -21.64 8.33
CA ILE A 352 -15.46 -22.57 9.35
C ILE A 352 -14.27 -23.04 10.20
N LYS A 353 -14.30 -22.75 11.50
CA LYS A 353 -13.33 -23.28 12.47
C LYS A 353 -13.95 -23.38 13.87
N PRO A 354 -14.04 -24.57 14.49
CA PRO A 354 -14.64 -24.72 15.82
C PRO A 354 -14.03 -23.74 16.85
N PRO A 355 -14.84 -23.00 17.63
CA PRO A 355 -16.31 -23.00 17.72
C PRO A 355 -17.01 -21.90 16.90
N LYS A 356 -16.42 -21.42 15.80
CA LYS A 356 -16.85 -20.20 15.08
C LYS A 356 -16.97 -20.43 13.57
N GLU A 357 -17.99 -19.83 12.98
CA GLU A 357 -18.17 -19.74 11.54
C GLU A 357 -18.61 -18.33 11.15
N CYS A 358 -18.23 -17.90 9.95
CA CYS A 358 -18.61 -16.61 9.40
C CYS A 358 -18.32 -16.53 7.90
N LEU A 359 -18.75 -15.45 7.25
CA LEU A 359 -18.26 -15.07 5.93
C LEU A 359 -17.24 -13.94 6.06
N TYR A 360 -16.14 -14.03 5.33
CA TYR A 360 -15.26 -12.90 5.13
C TYR A 360 -15.73 -12.09 3.93
N PHE A 361 -15.96 -10.81 4.14
CA PHE A 361 -16.20 -9.83 3.07
C PHE A 361 -14.90 -9.12 2.74
N ALA A 362 -14.52 -9.12 1.47
CA ALA A 362 -13.43 -8.31 0.96
C ALA A 362 -13.86 -7.56 -0.31
N ARG A 363 -13.39 -6.34 -0.51
CA ARG A 363 -13.69 -5.57 -1.73
C ARG A 363 -12.95 -6.18 -2.91
N ILE A 364 -13.54 -6.13 -4.11
CA ILE A 364 -12.90 -6.49 -5.37
C ILE A 364 -12.88 -5.27 -6.32
N PRO A 365 -11.96 -5.21 -7.30
CA PRO A 365 -11.83 -4.08 -8.22
C PRO A 365 -13.01 -3.96 -9.18
N PHE A 366 -13.29 -2.73 -9.61
CA PHE A 366 -14.02 -2.50 -10.85
C PHE A 366 -13.07 -2.56 -12.07
N LYS A 367 -13.62 -2.49 -13.28
CA LYS A 367 -12.83 -2.53 -14.52
C LYS A 367 -11.81 -1.39 -14.58
N GLU A 368 -12.18 -0.23 -14.03
CA GLU A 368 -11.41 1.01 -13.99
C GLU A 368 -10.24 0.92 -12.99
N ASP A 369 -10.36 0.08 -11.97
CA ASP A 369 -9.28 -0.21 -11.00
C ASP A 369 -8.20 -1.13 -11.62
N TYR A 370 -8.52 -1.86 -12.69
CA TYR A 370 -7.60 -2.78 -13.34
C TYR A 370 -6.65 -2.05 -14.30
N ARG A 371 -5.34 -2.31 -14.18
CA ARG A 371 -4.31 -1.81 -15.08
C ARG A 371 -3.62 -2.99 -15.76
N ARG A 372 -3.76 -3.08 -17.08
CA ARG A 372 -3.12 -4.14 -17.85
C ARG A 372 -1.70 -3.72 -18.22
N PHE A 373 -0.72 -4.35 -17.61
CA PHE A 373 0.67 -4.28 -18.01
C PHE A 373 1.06 -5.57 -18.72
N THR A 374 1.72 -5.45 -19.86
CA THR A 374 2.25 -6.59 -20.62
C THR A 374 3.73 -6.73 -20.31
N PHE A 375 4.12 -7.88 -19.77
CA PHE A 375 5.50 -8.22 -19.51
C PHE A 375 5.93 -9.37 -20.43
N PRO A 376 7.19 -9.41 -20.89
CA PRO A 376 7.75 -10.60 -21.52
C PRO A 376 7.62 -11.83 -20.60
N SER A 377 7.44 -13.00 -21.18
CA SER A 377 7.44 -14.26 -20.43
C SER A 377 8.84 -14.53 -19.87
N LEU A 378 8.93 -15.04 -18.64
CA LEU A 378 10.21 -15.34 -17.98
C LEU A 378 10.67 -16.79 -18.24
N ASP A 379 9.72 -17.66 -18.55
CA ASP A 379 9.89 -19.09 -18.82
C ASP A 379 10.13 -19.40 -20.32
N ARG A 380 9.80 -18.45 -21.20
CA ARG A 380 9.89 -18.63 -22.65
C ARG A 380 10.46 -17.41 -23.31
N ILE A 381 11.45 -17.63 -24.16
CA ILE A 381 12.05 -16.57 -24.97
C ILE A 381 11.73 -16.87 -26.42
N VAL A 382 10.84 -16.05 -26.97
CA VAL A 382 10.42 -16.15 -28.35
C VAL A 382 11.24 -15.14 -29.15
N THR A 383 11.94 -15.61 -30.18
CA THR A 383 12.63 -14.73 -31.12
C THR A 383 11.62 -13.90 -31.93
N LYS A 384 12.06 -12.81 -32.59
CA LYS A 384 11.21 -12.04 -33.52
C LYS A 384 10.57 -12.92 -34.62
N THR A 385 11.13 -14.09 -34.89
CA THR A 385 10.63 -15.08 -35.87
C THR A 385 9.61 -16.09 -35.32
N GLY A 386 9.22 -15.98 -34.05
CA GLY A 386 8.23 -16.87 -33.43
C GLY A 386 8.79 -18.23 -32.94
N LYS A 387 10.09 -18.49 -33.10
CA LYS A 387 10.73 -19.71 -32.56
C LYS A 387 11.05 -19.55 -31.08
N GLU A 388 10.62 -20.52 -30.28
CA GLU A 388 10.97 -20.68 -28.86
C GLU A 388 12.43 -21.14 -28.74
N LEU A 389 13.20 -20.51 -27.84
CA LEU A 389 14.55 -20.90 -27.48
C LEU A 389 14.53 -21.76 -26.22
N ASP A 390 15.08 -22.97 -26.28
CA ASP A 390 15.23 -23.86 -25.12
C ASP A 390 16.43 -23.47 -24.24
N VAL A 391 17.44 -22.82 -24.81
CA VAL A 391 18.69 -22.42 -24.12
C VAL A 391 18.95 -20.93 -24.34
N HIS A 392 18.96 -20.15 -23.25
CA HIS A 392 19.24 -18.72 -23.27
C HIS A 392 19.86 -18.28 -21.94
N GLU A 393 20.61 -17.18 -21.92
CA GLU A 393 21.21 -16.60 -20.70
C GLU A 393 20.20 -16.25 -19.60
N TYR A 394 18.94 -16.03 -19.99
CA TYR A 394 17.84 -15.65 -19.08
C TYR A 394 16.97 -16.84 -18.69
N LEU A 395 17.22 -18.03 -19.25
CA LEU A 395 16.55 -19.26 -18.85
C LEU A 395 17.43 -19.99 -17.81
N PRO A 396 16.84 -20.48 -16.71
CA PRO A 396 17.61 -21.19 -15.69
C PRO A 396 18.07 -22.55 -16.22
N THR A 397 19.29 -22.93 -15.89
CA THR A 397 19.80 -24.30 -16.12
C THR A 397 19.34 -25.25 -15.03
N ASP A 398 19.34 -26.57 -15.29
CA ASP A 398 18.92 -27.58 -14.31
C ASP A 398 19.73 -27.50 -13.00
N GLU A 399 21.04 -27.22 -13.09
CA GLU A 399 21.90 -26.99 -11.92
C GLU A 399 21.46 -25.76 -11.10
N MET A 400 21.03 -24.68 -11.77
CA MET A 400 20.51 -23.49 -11.11
C MET A 400 19.20 -23.78 -10.38
N LEU A 401 18.33 -24.59 -10.99
CA LEU A 401 17.06 -25.01 -10.40
C LEU A 401 17.26 -25.91 -9.18
N ASP A 402 18.18 -26.89 -9.25
CA ASP A 402 18.50 -27.77 -8.12
C ASP A 402 19.08 -27.00 -6.93
N LYS A 403 20.05 -26.10 -7.17
CA LYS A 403 20.62 -25.25 -6.12
C LYS A 403 19.58 -24.30 -5.51
N MET A 404 18.68 -23.74 -6.33
CA MET A 404 17.58 -22.91 -5.83
C MET A 404 16.57 -23.73 -5.01
N GLY A 405 16.25 -24.96 -5.42
CA GLY A 405 15.39 -25.87 -4.65
C GLY A 405 15.96 -26.13 -3.26
N ASN A 406 17.24 -26.51 -3.20
CA ASN A 406 17.97 -26.71 -1.94
C ASN A 406 18.00 -25.42 -1.08
N PHE A 407 18.14 -24.25 -1.70
CA PHE A 407 18.09 -22.97 -1.00
C PHE A 407 16.71 -22.69 -0.37
N ILE A 408 15.63 -22.97 -1.09
CA ILE A 408 14.25 -22.81 -0.61
C ILE A 408 13.99 -23.74 0.58
N GLU A 409 14.36 -25.02 0.46
CA GLU A 409 14.20 -26.00 1.55
C GLU A 409 14.97 -25.61 2.81
N ASN A 410 16.19 -25.08 2.66
CA ASN A 410 16.98 -24.63 3.79
C ASN A 410 16.49 -23.33 4.42
N LEU A 411 15.64 -22.55 3.75
CA LEU A 411 15.06 -21.31 4.26
C LEU A 411 13.62 -21.46 4.74
N ASP A 412 13.13 -22.70 4.92
CA ASP A 412 11.80 -22.96 5.45
C ASP A 412 11.64 -22.39 6.87
N LEU A 413 10.67 -21.49 7.04
CA LEU A 413 10.34 -20.86 8.32
C LEU A 413 9.31 -21.65 9.13
N MET A 414 8.64 -22.64 8.53
CA MET A 414 7.56 -23.39 9.19
C MET A 414 8.05 -24.23 10.37
N ASN A 415 9.32 -24.64 10.34
CA ASN A 415 9.95 -25.47 11.38
C ASN A 415 11.22 -24.83 11.98
N ALA A 416 11.47 -23.55 11.70
CA ALA A 416 12.74 -22.90 12.02
C ALA A 416 12.93 -22.52 13.51
N ALA A 417 11.87 -22.56 14.32
CA ALA A 417 11.94 -22.24 15.74
C ALA A 417 11.52 -23.43 16.60
N THR A 418 12.01 -23.49 17.83
CA THR A 418 11.55 -24.43 18.86
C THR A 418 10.62 -23.74 19.84
N ASP A 419 9.59 -24.44 20.31
CA ASP A 419 8.74 -24.01 21.40
C ASP A 419 9.40 -24.26 22.77
N GLY A 420 8.77 -23.79 23.85
CA GLY A 420 9.26 -24.02 25.22
C GLY A 420 9.22 -25.49 25.66
N LYS A 421 8.68 -26.40 24.82
CA LYS A 421 8.57 -27.85 25.04
C LYS A 421 9.49 -28.63 24.09
N GLY A 422 10.33 -27.96 23.30
CA GLY A 422 11.28 -28.56 22.37
C GLY A 422 10.71 -28.98 21.01
N ASN A 423 9.44 -28.69 20.70
CA ASN A 423 8.83 -29.01 19.40
C ASN A 423 9.11 -27.92 18.37
N SER A 424 9.22 -28.32 17.10
CA SER A 424 9.29 -27.39 15.96
C SER A 424 8.04 -26.53 15.86
N ARG A 425 8.23 -25.24 15.61
CA ARG A 425 7.16 -24.25 15.42
C ARG A 425 7.50 -23.26 14.30
N GLU A 426 6.44 -22.71 13.72
CA GLU A 426 6.50 -21.65 12.73
C GLU A 426 7.19 -20.41 13.30
N TYR A 427 8.28 -19.99 12.65
CA TYR A 427 8.92 -18.72 12.91
C TYR A 427 8.16 -17.57 12.22
N LEU A 428 8.05 -16.41 12.87
CA LEU A 428 7.32 -15.23 12.36
C LEU A 428 5.85 -15.46 11.98
N LYS A 429 5.13 -16.21 12.82
CA LYS A 429 3.69 -16.28 12.72
C LYS A 429 3.07 -14.87 12.67
N VAL A 430 2.26 -14.59 11.64
CA VAL A 430 1.72 -13.24 11.35
C VAL A 430 1.02 -12.60 12.56
N LYS A 431 0.33 -13.41 13.38
CA LYS A 431 -0.38 -12.94 14.59
C LYS A 431 0.54 -12.53 15.74
N GLU A 432 1.79 -12.97 15.71
CA GLU A 432 2.82 -12.71 16.71
C GLU A 432 3.87 -11.71 16.21
N CYS A 433 3.71 -11.23 14.96
CA CYS A 433 4.54 -10.17 14.38
C CYS A 433 3.88 -8.82 14.60
N TYR A 434 4.64 -7.86 15.12
CA TYR A 434 4.11 -6.54 15.50
C TYR A 434 4.72 -5.47 14.62
N ASN A 435 3.96 -4.40 14.33
CA ASN A 435 4.51 -3.26 13.62
C ASN A 435 5.54 -2.53 14.52
N PRO A 436 6.85 -2.56 14.19
CA PRO A 436 7.90 -2.01 15.05
C PRO A 436 7.74 -0.51 15.27
N VAL A 437 7.22 0.24 14.29
CA VAL A 437 7.03 1.70 14.40
C VAL A 437 6.02 2.02 15.50
N ASN A 438 4.88 1.35 15.52
CA ASN A 438 3.83 1.59 16.52
C ASN A 438 4.28 1.21 17.93
N VAL A 439 5.09 0.15 18.06
CA VAL A 439 5.65 -0.27 19.35
C VAL A 439 6.69 0.72 19.83
N MET A 440 7.63 1.10 18.96
CA MET A 440 8.70 2.05 19.29
C MET A 440 8.16 3.43 19.64
N ILE A 441 7.13 3.93 18.95
CA ILE A 441 6.50 5.22 19.31
C ILE A 441 5.91 5.16 20.72
N LYS A 442 5.19 4.10 21.07
CA LYS A 442 4.63 3.97 22.43
C LYS A 442 5.73 3.89 23.49
N LYS A 443 6.77 3.10 23.22
CA LYS A 443 7.93 2.94 24.12
C LYS A 443 8.69 4.25 24.29
N ALA A 444 8.90 4.99 23.20
CA ALA A 444 9.55 6.29 23.23
C ALA A 444 8.73 7.32 24.02
N VAL A 445 7.40 7.36 23.84
CA VAL A 445 6.52 8.25 24.60
C VAL A 445 6.54 7.93 26.09
N SER A 446 6.43 6.66 26.49
CA SER A 446 6.49 6.29 27.91
C SER A 446 7.88 6.57 28.51
N HIS A 447 8.94 6.28 27.77
CA HIS A 447 10.32 6.50 28.20
C HIS A 447 10.60 7.99 28.40
N LYS A 448 10.27 8.84 27.42
CA LYS A 448 10.47 10.31 27.54
C LYS A 448 9.57 10.95 28.59
N ALA A 449 8.42 10.36 28.91
CA ALA A 449 7.56 10.85 29.98
C ALA A 449 8.16 10.60 31.38
N LEU A 450 8.85 9.46 31.56
CA LEU A 450 9.53 9.07 32.79
C LEU A 450 10.92 9.69 32.90
N TYR A 451 11.68 9.68 31.80
CA TYR A 451 13.06 10.13 31.68
C TYR A 451 13.17 11.15 30.53
N PRO A 452 12.84 12.44 30.78
CA PRO A 452 12.86 13.47 29.74
C PRO A 452 14.24 13.68 29.10
N GLU A 453 15.30 13.63 29.90
CA GLU A 453 16.68 13.90 29.48
C GLU A 453 17.36 12.71 28.80
N GLU A 454 16.91 11.48 29.06
CA GLU A 454 17.56 10.29 28.51
C GLU A 454 17.33 10.12 27.01
N SER A 455 18.30 9.50 26.33
CA SER A 455 18.17 9.17 24.90
C SER A 455 16.99 8.23 24.62
N LEU A 456 16.53 8.19 23.37
CA LEU A 456 15.43 7.30 23.00
C LEU A 456 15.80 5.82 23.20
N PRO A 457 14.85 4.99 23.69
CA PRO A 457 15.11 3.58 23.94
C PRO A 457 15.43 2.84 22.64
N GLN A 458 16.33 1.87 22.72
CA GLN A 458 16.64 0.99 21.60
C GLN A 458 15.52 -0.03 21.36
N PRO A 459 15.32 -0.50 20.10
CA PRO A 459 14.35 -1.55 19.82
C PRO A 459 14.75 -2.87 20.50
N ASP A 460 13.74 -3.55 21.04
CA ASP A 460 13.93 -4.84 21.70
C ASP A 460 14.52 -5.88 20.74
N PRO A 461 15.41 -6.78 21.21
CA PRO A 461 16.03 -7.80 20.36
C PRO A 461 15.00 -8.63 19.59
N ALA A 462 13.86 -8.96 20.22
CA ALA A 462 12.77 -9.71 19.59
C ALA A 462 12.14 -8.97 18.38
N LEU A 463 12.00 -7.64 18.45
CA LEU A 463 11.51 -6.83 17.32
C LEU A 463 12.56 -6.70 16.22
N LYS A 464 13.85 -6.58 16.60
CA LYS A 464 14.95 -6.58 15.62
C LYS A 464 15.02 -7.91 14.88
N ALA A 465 14.84 -9.03 15.58
CA ALA A 465 14.81 -10.36 14.99
C ALA A 465 13.72 -10.50 13.92
N GLN A 466 12.56 -9.85 14.07
CA GLN A 466 11.48 -9.87 13.05
C GLN A 466 11.86 -9.20 11.71
N THR A 467 12.86 -8.34 11.72
CA THR A 467 13.28 -7.56 10.55
C THR A 467 14.55 -8.11 9.88
N ARG A 468 15.10 -9.20 10.42
CA ARG A 468 16.36 -9.81 9.96
C ARG A 468 16.17 -11.31 9.76
N MET A 469 17.00 -11.91 8.90
CA MET A 469 17.07 -13.36 8.77
C MET A 469 17.63 -13.99 10.06
N LEU A 470 17.23 -15.22 10.37
CA LEU A 470 17.76 -15.93 11.52
C LEU A 470 19.25 -16.24 11.28
N PRO A 471 20.12 -15.99 12.28
CA PRO A 471 21.53 -16.32 12.17
C PRO A 471 21.79 -17.79 11.84
N SER A 472 21.01 -18.72 12.42
CA SER A 472 21.12 -20.17 12.16
C SER A 472 20.88 -20.54 10.70
N LEU A 473 19.86 -19.94 10.08
CA LEU A 473 19.55 -20.18 8.66
C LEU A 473 20.56 -19.53 7.73
N VAL A 474 21.11 -18.37 8.12
CA VAL A 474 22.20 -17.73 7.36
C VAL A 474 23.44 -18.62 7.38
N GLU A 475 23.82 -19.14 8.55
CA GLU A 475 24.99 -20.02 8.71
C GLU A 475 24.85 -21.32 7.92
N LYS A 476 23.68 -21.96 7.98
CA LYS A 476 23.39 -23.19 7.21
C LYS A 476 23.55 -22.99 5.70
N ASN A 477 23.27 -21.79 5.19
CA ASN A 477 23.23 -21.50 3.76
C ASN A 477 24.48 -20.79 3.22
N LYS A 478 25.52 -20.53 4.04
CA LYS A 478 26.70 -19.76 3.59
C LYS A 478 27.37 -20.37 2.36
N GLU A 479 27.69 -21.66 2.43
CA GLU A 479 28.38 -22.39 1.35
C GLU A 479 27.53 -22.42 0.08
N LEU A 480 26.24 -22.75 0.22
CA LEU A 480 25.31 -22.83 -0.90
C LEU A 480 25.11 -21.46 -1.58
N VAL A 481 25.07 -20.37 -0.82
CA VAL A 481 24.97 -19.01 -1.38
C VAL A 481 26.24 -18.60 -2.14
N GLU A 482 27.42 -19.03 -1.69
CA GLU A 482 28.67 -18.79 -2.40
C GLU A 482 28.71 -19.54 -3.74
N GLU A 483 28.28 -20.81 -3.75
CA GLU A 483 28.12 -21.60 -4.98
C GLU A 483 27.12 -20.96 -5.95
N MET A 484 25.94 -20.56 -5.47
CA MET A 484 24.93 -19.88 -6.29
C MET A 484 25.45 -18.55 -6.83
N ARG A 485 26.21 -17.78 -6.04
CA ARG A 485 26.82 -16.53 -6.49
C ARG A 485 27.80 -16.78 -7.64
N ALA A 486 28.60 -17.83 -7.57
CA ALA A 486 29.53 -18.22 -8.63
C ALA A 486 28.77 -18.67 -9.90
N LEU A 487 27.71 -19.46 -9.73
CA LEU A 487 26.90 -20.00 -10.83
C LEU A 487 26.09 -18.90 -11.55
N PHE A 488 25.43 -18.01 -10.81
CA PHE A 488 24.55 -16.98 -11.35
C PHE A 488 25.29 -15.76 -11.91
N LYS A 489 26.58 -15.61 -11.62
CA LYS A 489 27.43 -14.50 -12.12
C LYS A 489 26.81 -13.11 -11.92
N ILE A 490 26.14 -12.90 -10.78
CA ILE A 490 25.44 -11.64 -10.47
C ILE A 490 26.46 -10.48 -10.38
N LYS A 491 26.28 -9.47 -11.23
CA LYS A 491 27.08 -8.24 -11.23
C LYS A 491 26.23 -7.06 -10.80
N GLU A 492 26.73 -6.28 -9.84
CA GLU A 492 26.10 -5.01 -9.49
C GLU A 492 26.32 -4.01 -10.61
N VAL A 493 25.24 -3.60 -11.26
CA VAL A 493 25.27 -2.47 -12.19
C VAL A 493 25.27 -1.20 -11.35
N LYS A 494 26.41 -0.53 -11.24
CA LYS A 494 26.48 0.81 -10.62
C LYS A 494 25.59 1.75 -11.43
N GLY A 495 24.37 2.00 -10.93
CA GLY A 495 23.53 3.04 -11.49
C GLY A 495 24.31 4.35 -11.52
N LYS A 496 24.20 5.13 -12.61
CA LYS A 496 24.70 6.51 -12.63
C LYS A 496 24.18 7.19 -11.37
N GLY A 497 25.10 7.57 -10.48
CA GLY A 497 24.76 7.94 -9.11
C GLY A 497 23.63 8.96 -9.13
N LYS A 498 22.51 8.64 -8.46
CA LYS A 498 21.54 9.66 -8.10
C LYS A 498 22.32 10.69 -7.30
N THR A 499 22.40 11.91 -7.83
CA THR A 499 23.02 13.06 -7.16
C THR A 499 22.65 13.03 -5.69
N THR A 500 23.69 13.06 -4.87
CA THR A 500 23.70 12.83 -3.44
C THR A 500 22.43 13.40 -2.80
N LYS A 501 21.56 12.51 -2.29
CA LYS A 501 20.55 12.91 -1.30
C LYS A 501 21.33 13.58 -0.16
N ARG A 502 21.33 14.92 -0.11
CA ARG A 502 21.89 15.66 1.01
C ARG A 502 21.33 15.04 2.28
N ARG A 503 22.21 14.50 3.11
CA ARG A 503 21.83 13.97 4.42
C ARG A 503 21.28 15.16 5.20
N PHE A 504 20.12 15.01 5.80
CA PHE A 504 19.46 16.02 6.64
C PHE A 504 20.30 16.50 7.85
N ALA A 505 21.52 15.96 8.04
CA ALA A 505 22.42 16.30 9.13
C ALA A 505 23.19 17.62 8.93
N ASP A 506 23.36 18.10 7.69
CA ASP A 506 24.14 19.33 7.42
C ASP A 506 23.34 20.63 7.63
N ALA A 507 22.05 20.53 8.00
CA ALA A 507 21.18 21.69 8.25
C ALA A 507 21.36 22.30 9.66
N ASN A 508 22.15 21.67 10.54
CA ASN A 508 22.40 22.15 11.91
C ASN A 508 23.78 22.79 12.09
N VAL A 509 24.52 23.04 11.01
CA VAL A 509 25.65 23.97 11.07
C VAL A 509 25.05 25.38 11.06
N VAL A 510 25.08 26.04 12.22
CA VAL A 510 24.76 27.46 12.32
C VAL A 510 25.82 28.22 11.53
N ILE A 511 25.53 28.51 10.26
CA ILE A 511 26.31 29.45 9.48
C ILE A 511 25.72 30.82 9.83
N GLU A 512 26.43 31.62 10.64
CA GLU A 512 26.13 33.04 10.80
C GLU A 512 26.36 33.75 9.45
N GLN A 513 25.34 33.74 8.59
CA GLN A 513 25.31 34.55 7.38
C GLN A 513 24.62 35.87 7.68
N ASN A 514 25.41 36.87 8.09
CA ASN A 514 25.02 38.27 7.96
C ASN A 514 24.96 38.61 6.47
N LEU A 515 23.82 38.32 5.84
CA LEU A 515 23.56 38.65 4.44
C LEU A 515 22.83 39.99 4.37
N SER A 516 23.52 41.05 3.92
CA SER A 516 22.94 42.36 3.66
C SER A 516 22.03 42.33 2.42
N LEU A 517 20.88 43.01 2.49
CA LEU A 517 19.85 43.05 1.45
C LEU A 517 20.38 43.40 0.04
N ASP A 518 21.46 44.16 -0.07
CA ASP A 518 22.00 44.62 -1.35
C ASP A 518 22.67 43.51 -2.19
N GLN A 519 23.05 42.38 -1.58
CA GLN A 519 23.61 41.24 -2.33
C GLN A 519 22.53 40.33 -2.96
N LEU A 520 21.26 40.47 -2.55
CA LEU A 520 20.15 39.70 -3.10
C LEU A 520 19.51 40.32 -4.36
N LEU A 521 19.75 41.60 -4.62
CA LEU A 521 19.04 42.36 -5.64
C LEU A 521 19.81 42.56 -6.96
N ASN A 522 21.12 42.26 -7.00
CA ASN A 522 21.97 42.53 -8.17
C ASN A 522 22.67 41.29 -8.73
N ASN A 523 21.91 40.27 -9.16
CA ASN A 523 22.43 39.22 -10.04
C ASN A 523 21.41 38.89 -11.15
N ASP A 524 21.27 39.81 -12.10
CA ASP A 524 20.92 39.46 -13.48
C ASP A 524 22.15 38.80 -14.12
N ASN A 525 22.22 37.47 -14.02
CA ASN A 525 22.66 36.54 -15.08
C ASN A 525 22.89 35.14 -14.49
N THR A 526 22.17 34.18 -15.07
CA THR A 526 22.42 32.73 -15.03
C THR A 526 22.54 32.06 -13.66
N LEU A 527 21.41 31.57 -13.15
CA LEU A 527 21.37 30.48 -12.17
C LEU A 527 20.35 29.42 -12.60
N GLU A 528 20.87 28.36 -13.22
CA GLU A 528 20.29 27.02 -13.12
C GLU A 528 20.18 26.66 -11.64
N ASN A 529 19.01 26.84 -11.04
CA ASN A 529 18.57 26.12 -9.83
C ASN A 529 17.11 26.48 -9.51
N GLY A 530 16.19 25.97 -10.32
CA GLY A 530 14.76 26.00 -10.02
C GLY A 530 14.42 25.04 -8.88
N LYS A 531 14.11 25.56 -7.69
CA LYS A 531 13.35 24.82 -6.66
C LYS A 531 11.98 25.47 -6.47
N LYS A 532 10.93 24.78 -6.89
CA LYS A 532 9.56 25.00 -6.40
C LYS A 532 9.43 24.45 -4.97
N PRO A 533 8.72 25.14 -4.05
CA PRO A 533 8.42 24.60 -2.72
C PRO A 533 7.35 23.48 -2.80
N LYS A 534 7.61 22.37 -2.10
CA LYS A 534 6.67 21.26 -1.92
C LYS A 534 5.64 21.62 -0.84
N SER A 535 4.35 21.49 -1.18
CA SER A 535 3.23 21.51 -0.25
C SER A 535 3.04 20.11 0.37
N GLU A 536 2.91 20.04 1.70
CA GLU A 536 2.48 18.85 2.43
C GLU A 536 0.97 18.89 2.64
N ASN A 537 0.23 17.99 1.98
CA ASN A 537 -0.86 17.24 2.61
C ASN A 537 -1.24 16.04 1.74
N GLY A 538 -1.31 14.89 2.40
CA GLY A 538 -1.73 13.63 1.81
C GLY A 538 -3.24 13.56 1.66
N ASP A 539 -3.67 13.30 0.43
CA ASP A 539 -4.68 12.34 0.00
C ASP A 539 -5.06 12.75 -1.43
N ARG A 540 -4.22 12.37 -2.40
CA ARG A 540 -4.61 12.29 -3.81
C ARG A 540 -4.02 11.03 -4.40
N GLU A 541 -4.91 10.30 -5.04
CA GLU A 541 -4.64 9.14 -5.88
C GLU A 541 -3.51 9.44 -6.88
N ASP A 542 -2.81 8.36 -7.23
CA ASP A 542 -1.77 8.28 -8.23
C ASP A 542 -2.05 9.18 -9.44
N SER A 543 -1.29 10.27 -9.55
CA SER A 543 -1.06 10.95 -10.81
C SER A 543 0.45 11.03 -11.00
N LEU A 544 1.02 9.88 -11.35
CA LEU A 544 2.32 9.78 -12.01
C LEU A 544 2.16 10.30 -13.45
N MET A 545 1.99 11.61 -13.59
CA MET A 545 2.37 12.28 -14.83
C MET A 545 3.74 12.89 -14.56
N LEU A 546 4.78 12.11 -14.81
CA LEU A 546 6.11 12.68 -15.04
C LEU A 546 5.95 13.66 -16.20
N ASP A 547 6.42 14.89 -16.00
CA ASP A 547 6.79 15.81 -17.08
C ASP A 547 7.88 15.11 -17.92
N LYS A 548 7.48 14.20 -18.81
CA LYS A 548 8.30 13.84 -19.97
C LYS A 548 8.34 15.11 -20.80
N LYS A 549 9.54 15.63 -21.05
CA LYS A 549 9.74 16.51 -22.21
C LYS A 549 9.16 15.74 -23.40
N ASP A 550 8.15 16.29 -24.06
CA ASP A 550 7.55 15.70 -25.24
C ASP A 550 8.67 15.40 -26.26
N SER A 551 9.07 14.14 -26.36
CA SER A 551 9.93 13.69 -27.45
C SER A 551 9.09 13.72 -28.72
N VAL A 552 9.55 14.41 -29.75
CA VAL A 552 8.87 14.45 -31.05
C VAL A 552 8.61 13.01 -31.53
N ARG A 553 7.35 12.67 -31.81
CA ARG A 553 6.91 11.33 -32.25
C ARG A 553 6.38 11.31 -33.69
N GLU A 554 6.32 12.47 -34.33
CA GLU A 554 5.82 12.65 -35.69
C GLU A 554 6.77 13.52 -36.51
N VAL A 555 7.13 13.06 -37.71
CA VAL A 555 7.89 13.86 -38.69
C VAL A 555 6.96 14.93 -39.28
N GLY A 556 7.12 16.19 -38.86
CA GLY A 556 6.29 17.30 -39.32
C GLY A 556 6.56 17.72 -40.77
N LEU A 557 5.54 18.26 -41.46
CA LEU A 557 5.64 18.74 -42.85
C LEU A 557 6.41 20.06 -43.00
N THR A 558 6.60 20.82 -41.90
CA THR A 558 7.28 22.12 -41.86
C THR A 558 8.78 22.02 -41.67
N ASP A 559 9.26 21.09 -40.83
CA ASP A 559 10.69 20.74 -40.67
C ASP A 559 10.88 19.21 -40.55
N PRO A 560 10.83 18.49 -41.68
CA PRO A 560 10.96 17.03 -41.69
C PRO A 560 12.34 16.54 -41.22
N LEU A 561 13.41 17.28 -41.54
CA LEU A 561 14.79 16.87 -41.29
C LEU A 561 15.15 16.97 -39.80
N GLY A 562 14.72 18.06 -39.13
CA GLY A 562 14.91 18.24 -37.70
C GLY A 562 14.14 17.19 -36.88
N SER A 563 12.85 17.03 -37.21
CA SER A 563 11.94 16.09 -36.52
C SER A 563 12.45 14.64 -36.61
N PHE A 564 12.94 14.22 -37.79
CA PHE A 564 13.46 12.88 -38.02
C PHE A 564 14.76 12.58 -37.27
N LYS A 565 15.69 13.55 -37.21
CA LYS A 565 16.93 13.39 -36.44
C LYS A 565 16.65 13.32 -34.94
N GLU A 566 15.66 14.06 -34.45
CA GLU A 566 15.26 14.03 -33.04
C GLU A 566 14.59 12.69 -32.66
N MET A 567 13.78 12.12 -33.56
CA MET A 567 13.18 10.79 -33.39
C MET A 567 14.23 9.68 -33.31
N ILE A 568 15.25 9.71 -34.19
CA ILE A 568 16.35 8.71 -34.19
C ILE A 568 17.28 8.89 -32.98
N ALA A 569 17.46 10.12 -32.49
CA ALA A 569 18.31 10.39 -31.34
C ALA A 569 17.68 9.96 -29.99
N ASN A 570 16.41 9.56 -29.98
CA ASN A 570 15.72 9.15 -28.78
C ASN A 570 16.26 7.80 -28.25
N ARG A 571 16.78 7.79 -27.03
CA ARG A 571 17.38 6.60 -26.39
C ARG A 571 16.40 5.83 -25.50
N GLU A 572 15.17 6.35 -25.32
CA GLU A 572 14.18 5.75 -24.43
C GLU A 572 13.24 4.77 -25.16
N GLU A 573 12.95 5.00 -26.44
CA GLU A 573 12.09 4.18 -27.29
C GLU A 573 12.75 4.06 -28.68
N ASP A 574 12.79 2.84 -29.24
CA ASP A 574 13.27 2.61 -30.61
C ASP A 574 12.19 3.05 -31.61
N LEU A 575 12.30 4.29 -32.07
CA LEU A 575 11.37 4.92 -33.00
C LEU A 575 11.91 4.92 -34.44
N VAL A 576 13.01 4.20 -34.73
CA VAL A 576 13.71 4.28 -36.01
C VAL A 576 12.83 3.81 -37.17
N THR A 577 12.22 2.62 -37.05
CA THR A 577 11.32 2.08 -38.09
C THR A 577 10.10 3.00 -38.31
N GLN A 578 9.53 3.56 -37.23
CA GLN A 578 8.40 4.49 -37.31
C GLN A 578 8.80 5.82 -37.97
N ALA A 579 9.98 6.35 -37.66
CA ALA A 579 10.50 7.56 -38.27
C ALA A 579 10.75 7.36 -39.78
N VAL A 580 11.29 6.19 -40.17
CA VAL A 580 11.52 5.81 -41.57
C VAL A 580 10.19 5.73 -42.34
N GLU A 581 9.17 5.07 -41.80
CA GLU A 581 7.83 4.99 -42.42
C GLU A 581 7.17 6.37 -42.57
N GLN A 582 7.24 7.22 -41.55
CA GLN A 582 6.68 8.58 -41.61
C GLN A 582 7.43 9.45 -42.61
N MET A 583 8.76 9.34 -42.70
CA MET A 583 9.55 10.05 -43.70
C MET A 583 9.19 9.61 -45.13
N CYS A 584 8.95 8.31 -45.36
CA CYS A 584 8.45 7.81 -46.64
C CYS A 584 7.11 8.46 -47.05
N GLN A 585 6.17 8.58 -46.10
CA GLN A 585 4.88 9.23 -46.34
C GLN A 585 5.01 10.72 -46.62
N VAL A 586 5.90 11.43 -45.92
CA VAL A 586 6.19 12.85 -46.16
C VAL A 586 6.80 13.06 -47.55
N ILE A 587 7.72 12.19 -47.97
CA ILE A 587 8.31 12.21 -49.32
C ILE A 587 7.22 11.97 -50.38
N GLU A 588 6.36 10.96 -50.21
CA GLU A 588 5.24 10.75 -51.13
C GLU A 588 4.31 11.95 -51.20
N HIS A 589 4.01 12.58 -50.06
CA HIS A 589 3.18 13.77 -50.00
C HIS A 589 3.81 14.94 -50.75
N PHE A 590 5.12 15.18 -50.58
CA PHE A 590 5.81 16.22 -51.33
C PHE A 590 5.82 15.93 -52.84
N VAL A 591 5.97 14.68 -53.26
CA VAL A 591 5.94 14.31 -54.69
C VAL A 591 4.53 14.45 -55.29
N LYS A 592 3.49 14.04 -54.56
CA LYS A 592 2.07 14.13 -55.00
C LYS A 592 1.56 15.58 -55.01
N SER A 593 1.88 16.36 -53.98
CA SER A 593 1.39 17.73 -53.78
C SER A 593 2.21 18.79 -54.54
N SER A 594 3.31 18.40 -55.19
CA SER A 594 4.15 19.32 -55.96
C SER A 594 3.44 19.87 -57.21
N PHE A 595 3.27 21.19 -57.27
CA PHE A 595 2.98 21.92 -58.50
C PHE A 595 4.31 22.41 -59.12
N GLY A 596 4.77 21.75 -60.18
CA GLY A 596 6.11 22.00 -60.75
C GLY A 596 7.26 21.44 -59.89
N ALA A 597 8.39 22.14 -59.85
CA ALA A 597 9.64 21.71 -59.18
C ALA A 597 9.82 22.20 -57.73
N SER A 598 8.83 22.90 -57.16
CA SER A 598 9.00 23.68 -55.91
C SER A 598 9.24 22.87 -54.63
N LEU A 599 8.80 21.60 -54.55
CA LEU A 599 9.02 20.74 -53.39
C LEU A 599 9.95 19.55 -53.68
N TYR A 600 10.45 19.41 -54.91
CA TYR A 600 11.34 18.31 -55.30
C TYR A 600 12.72 18.39 -54.65
N GLU A 601 13.25 19.60 -54.44
CA GLU A 601 14.52 19.78 -53.73
C GLU A 601 14.43 19.31 -52.27
N LYS A 602 13.35 19.67 -51.56
CA LYS A 602 13.10 19.22 -50.18
C LYS A 602 12.87 17.71 -50.10
N ALA A 603 12.12 17.14 -51.03
CA ALA A 603 11.91 15.69 -51.10
C ALA A 603 13.22 14.94 -51.35
N LEU A 604 14.13 15.51 -52.16
CA LEU A 604 15.44 14.93 -52.45
C LEU A 604 16.40 15.00 -51.26
N GLU A 605 16.38 16.08 -50.48
CA GLU A 605 17.12 16.19 -49.22
C GLU A 605 16.62 15.16 -48.19
N CYS A 606 15.30 14.99 -48.07
CA CYS A 606 14.69 13.99 -47.20
C CYS A 606 15.10 12.56 -47.63
N LEU A 607 15.12 12.29 -48.95
CA LEU A 607 15.49 10.97 -49.48
C LEU A 607 16.99 10.66 -49.30
N LYS A 608 17.86 11.67 -49.41
CA LYS A 608 19.30 11.54 -49.07
C LYS A 608 19.52 11.18 -47.61
N LEU A 609 18.84 11.90 -46.70
CA LEU A 609 18.93 11.64 -45.27
C LEU A 609 18.39 10.25 -44.92
N LEU A 610 17.24 9.87 -45.50
CA LEU A 610 16.62 8.56 -45.33
C LEU A 610 17.56 7.42 -45.77
N ARG A 611 18.21 7.56 -46.93
CA ARG A 611 19.17 6.56 -47.44
C ARG A 611 20.36 6.38 -46.49
N GLU A 612 20.91 7.48 -45.96
CA GLU A 612 22.05 7.43 -45.03
C GLU A 612 21.66 6.78 -43.69
N THR A 613 20.47 7.08 -43.17
CA THR A 613 19.99 6.49 -41.91
C THR A 613 19.62 5.03 -42.06
N CYS A 614 18.95 4.62 -43.15
CA CYS A 614 18.61 3.22 -43.41
C CYS A 614 19.87 2.35 -43.58
N ALA A 615 20.95 2.91 -44.15
CA ALA A 615 22.23 2.20 -44.24
C ALA A 615 22.95 2.06 -42.88
N LYS A 616 22.78 3.03 -41.96
CA LYS A 616 23.42 2.99 -40.63
C LYS A 616 22.68 2.12 -39.62
N GLU A 617 21.35 2.09 -39.68
CA GLU A 617 20.50 1.42 -38.70
C GLU A 617 20.01 0.02 -39.15
N ASN A 618 20.53 -0.52 -40.25
CA ASN A 618 20.14 -1.82 -40.84
C ASN A 618 18.65 -1.92 -41.20
N GLU A 619 18.14 -0.94 -41.96
CA GLU A 619 16.78 -0.90 -42.52
C GLU A 619 16.81 -0.77 -44.06
N SER A 620 17.78 -1.43 -44.73
CA SER A 620 18.02 -1.25 -46.16
C SER A 620 16.94 -1.89 -47.05
N GLU A 621 16.30 -2.97 -46.59
CA GLU A 621 15.17 -3.61 -47.28
C GLU A 621 13.95 -2.68 -47.41
N MET A 622 13.65 -1.92 -46.35
CA MET A 622 12.53 -0.97 -46.31
C MET A 622 12.75 0.19 -47.29
N PHE A 623 13.97 0.74 -47.34
CA PHE A 623 14.34 1.76 -48.31
C PHE A 623 14.28 1.25 -49.76
N ASN A 624 14.80 0.05 -50.01
CA ASN A 624 14.83 -0.54 -51.35
C ASN A 624 13.43 -0.86 -51.89
N LYS A 625 12.51 -1.31 -51.02
CA LYS A 625 11.09 -1.47 -51.35
C LYS A 625 10.42 -0.13 -51.63
N PHE A 626 10.62 0.85 -50.75
CA PHE A 626 10.07 2.20 -50.93
C PHE A 626 10.53 2.86 -52.23
N LEU A 627 11.81 2.73 -52.62
CA LEU A 627 12.31 3.32 -53.87
C LEU A 627 11.70 2.67 -55.12
N LYS A 628 11.37 1.36 -55.06
CA LYS A 628 10.61 0.66 -56.11
C LYS A 628 9.16 1.15 -56.16
N ASP A 629 8.52 1.31 -55.01
CA ASP A 629 7.14 1.81 -54.92
C ASP A 629 7.06 3.28 -55.41
N LEU A 630 8.01 4.12 -55.00
CA LEU A 630 8.14 5.50 -55.47
C LEU A 630 8.36 5.57 -57.00
N LYS A 631 9.14 4.65 -57.58
CA LYS A 631 9.29 4.54 -59.04
C LYS A 631 7.93 4.28 -59.69
N THR A 632 7.16 3.31 -59.21
CA THR A 632 5.81 3.04 -59.76
C THR A 632 4.87 4.23 -59.62
N LEU A 633 4.90 4.91 -58.47
CA LEU A 633 4.08 6.07 -58.15
C LEU A 633 4.35 7.26 -59.10
N VAL A 634 5.63 7.57 -59.35
CA VAL A 634 6.04 8.65 -60.24
C VAL A 634 5.55 8.46 -61.69
N PHE A 635 5.47 7.20 -62.16
CA PHE A 635 5.00 6.86 -63.52
C PHE A 635 3.46 6.63 -63.62
N THR A 636 2.78 6.42 -62.50
CA THR A 636 1.32 6.17 -62.45
C THR A 636 0.50 7.41 -62.07
N CYS A 637 1.11 8.40 -61.40
CA CYS A 637 0.46 9.67 -61.11
C CYS A 637 0.08 10.45 -62.37
N ASN A 638 -1.02 11.20 -62.28
CA ASN A 638 -1.59 11.98 -63.38
C ASN A 638 -1.61 13.46 -62.97
N PRO A 639 -0.72 14.35 -63.48
CA PRO A 639 0.30 14.15 -64.53
C PRO A 639 1.54 13.37 -64.06
N SER A 640 2.18 12.64 -64.97
CA SER A 640 3.39 11.85 -64.70
C SER A 640 4.55 12.77 -64.30
N LYS A 641 5.16 12.51 -63.14
CA LYS A 641 6.21 13.36 -62.56
C LYS A 641 7.61 12.92 -63.01
N THR A 642 7.81 12.71 -64.31
CA THR A 642 9.07 12.23 -64.90
C THR A 642 10.26 13.13 -64.57
N ASP A 643 10.01 14.44 -64.39
CA ASP A 643 11.01 15.44 -64.02
C ASP A 643 11.69 15.13 -62.66
N PHE A 644 10.94 14.57 -61.70
CA PHE A 644 11.50 14.16 -60.41
C PHE A 644 12.38 12.92 -60.55
N TRP A 645 12.04 12.00 -61.45
CA TRP A 645 12.84 10.80 -61.73
C TRP A 645 14.17 11.15 -62.43
N GLU A 646 14.16 12.12 -63.36
CA GLU A 646 15.38 12.64 -63.98
C GLU A 646 16.28 13.37 -62.95
N LEU A 647 15.69 14.06 -61.97
CA LEU A 647 16.41 14.71 -60.88
C LEU A 647 17.06 13.70 -59.92
N LEU A 648 16.38 12.57 -59.63
CA LEU A 648 16.93 11.44 -58.88
C LEU A 648 18.11 10.78 -59.61
N GLY A 649 17.95 10.55 -60.93
CA GLY A 649 19.01 10.02 -61.79
C GLY A 649 20.24 10.92 -61.85
N SER A 650 20.04 12.24 -61.91
CA SER A 650 21.11 13.24 -61.90
C SER A 650 21.87 13.29 -60.57
N ASN A 651 21.20 13.00 -59.45
CA ASN A 651 21.80 12.95 -58.10
C ASN A 651 22.35 11.56 -57.72
N LYS A 652 22.33 10.56 -58.63
CA LYS A 652 22.81 9.19 -58.42
C LYS A 652 22.23 8.50 -57.18
N LEU A 653 20.93 8.69 -56.90
CA LEU A 653 20.25 8.02 -55.80
C LEU A 653 19.77 6.63 -56.23
N THR A 654 20.59 5.61 -55.94
CA THR A 654 20.31 4.19 -56.23
C THR A 654 19.81 3.43 -55.00
N LEU A 655 19.38 2.19 -55.23
CA LEU A 655 19.17 1.18 -54.19
C LEU A 655 20.44 1.01 -53.33
N ILE A 656 20.27 0.64 -52.06
CA ILE A 656 21.35 0.34 -51.11
C ILE A 656 21.87 -1.07 -51.43
N SER A 657 23.17 -1.18 -51.70
CA SER A 657 23.81 -2.44 -52.11
C SER A 657 24.40 -3.22 -50.93
N ASN A 658 24.71 -4.50 -51.15
CA ASN A 658 25.32 -5.40 -50.14
C ASN A 658 26.72 -4.95 -49.64
N LYS A 659 27.34 -3.94 -50.27
CA LYS A 659 28.59 -3.35 -49.74
C LYS A 659 28.36 -2.18 -48.79
N GLU A 660 27.19 -1.55 -48.85
CA GLU A 660 26.85 -0.36 -48.06
C GLU A 660 26.10 -0.72 -46.76
N ALA A 661 25.37 -1.84 -46.74
CA ALA A 661 24.70 -2.35 -45.55
C ALA A 661 24.68 -3.89 -45.56
N ASP A 662 24.95 -4.51 -44.40
CA ASP A 662 25.06 -5.97 -44.23
C ASP A 662 23.71 -6.70 -44.37
N ASP A 663 22.60 -5.96 -44.29
CA ASP A 663 21.21 -6.45 -44.38
C ASP A 663 20.64 -6.40 -45.81
N SER A 664 21.36 -5.80 -46.78
CA SER A 664 20.88 -5.74 -48.16
C SER A 664 21.10 -7.06 -48.90
N SER A 665 20.18 -7.40 -49.80
CA SER A 665 20.24 -8.54 -50.71
C SER A 665 20.53 -8.16 -52.17
N ILE A 666 20.67 -6.85 -52.46
CA ILE A 666 20.80 -6.26 -53.81
C ILE A 666 22.27 -6.06 -54.21
N THR A 667 22.64 -6.57 -55.40
CA THR A 667 24.00 -6.43 -55.94
C THR A 667 24.27 -5.02 -56.50
N GLU A 668 25.53 -4.57 -56.51
CA GLU A 668 25.91 -3.25 -57.08
C GLU A 668 25.44 -3.07 -58.54
N ASN A 669 25.53 -4.14 -59.34
CA ASN A 669 25.09 -4.11 -60.74
C ASN A 669 23.57 -3.90 -60.84
N GLU A 670 22.79 -4.51 -59.95
CA GLU A 670 21.32 -4.37 -59.91
C GLU A 670 20.90 -2.97 -59.44
N ALA A 671 21.64 -2.36 -58.51
CA ALA A 671 21.42 -0.99 -58.05
C ALA A 671 21.70 0.05 -59.16
N GLU A 672 22.73 -0.17 -59.98
CA GLU A 672 23.07 0.70 -61.12
C GLU A 672 22.15 0.51 -62.33
N GLU A 673 21.69 -0.72 -62.60
CA GLU A 673 20.72 -1.01 -63.66
C GLU A 673 19.32 -0.46 -63.36
N PHE A 674 18.97 -0.33 -62.08
CA PHE A 674 17.67 0.20 -61.64
C PHE A 674 17.40 1.65 -62.12
N LEU A 675 18.44 2.46 -62.27
CA LEU A 675 18.34 3.83 -62.81
C LEU A 675 18.20 3.86 -64.34
N LYS A 676 18.63 2.81 -65.05
CA LYS A 676 18.66 2.76 -66.53
C LYS A 676 17.40 2.14 -67.15
N THR A 677 16.62 1.38 -66.39
CA THR A 677 15.42 0.69 -66.86
C THR A 677 14.21 1.63 -67.03
N LYS A 678 13.75 1.81 -68.28
CA LYS A 678 12.48 2.48 -68.63
C LYS A 678 11.28 1.59 -68.28
N PHE A 679 10.24 2.16 -67.71
CA PHE A 679 9.04 1.44 -67.25
C PHE A 679 8.10 1.13 -68.42
N GLU A 680 7.73 -0.14 -68.63
CA GLU A 680 6.71 -0.57 -69.59
C GLU A 680 5.33 -0.69 -68.92
N ARG A 681 4.31 0.02 -69.42
CA ARG A 681 2.91 -0.11 -68.96
C ARG A 681 2.35 -1.46 -69.39
N LYS A 682 1.97 -2.33 -68.44
CA LYS A 682 1.07 -3.46 -68.71
C LYS A 682 -0.38 -2.98 -68.72
N SER A 683 -1.03 -3.07 -69.88
CA SER A 683 -2.48 -2.90 -70.03
C SER A 683 -3.20 -4.19 -69.64
N ILE A 684 -4.12 -4.11 -68.68
CA ILE A 684 -5.12 -5.17 -68.46
C ILE A 684 -6.36 -4.79 -69.27
N ILE A 685 -6.71 -5.64 -70.23
CA ILE A 685 -7.94 -5.60 -71.01
C ILE A 685 -8.85 -6.70 -70.45
N GLU A 686 -10.02 -6.33 -69.94
CA GLU A 686 -11.20 -7.22 -69.92
C GLU A 686 -12.34 -6.47 -70.63
N THR A 687 -12.69 -6.99 -71.80
CA THR A 687 -13.94 -6.82 -72.56
C THR A 687 -15.10 -7.51 -71.81
N ALA A 688 -16.38 -7.18 -71.88
CA ALA A 688 -17.20 -6.17 -72.56
C ALA A 688 -18.60 -6.25 -71.90
N ASP A 689 -19.37 -5.16 -71.91
CA ASP A 689 -20.67 -5.13 -72.62
C ASP A 689 -21.26 -3.72 -72.60
N GLU A 690 -21.80 -3.33 -73.75
CA GLU A 690 -22.41 -2.05 -74.07
C GLU A 690 -23.88 -1.97 -73.61
N GLU A 691 -24.38 -0.73 -73.61
CA GLU A 691 -25.80 -0.32 -73.60
C GLU A 691 -26.54 -0.28 -72.25
N GLN A 692 -26.55 0.91 -71.62
CA GLN A 692 -27.72 1.83 -71.59
C GLN A 692 -27.45 3.00 -70.63
N MET A 693 -27.38 4.22 -71.16
CA MET A 693 -27.81 5.40 -70.41
C MET A 693 -29.34 5.50 -70.54
N PRO A 694 -30.02 6.06 -69.51
CA PRO A 694 -30.28 7.49 -69.61
C PRO A 694 -29.95 8.24 -68.33
N THR A 695 -29.29 9.37 -68.56
CA THR A 695 -29.35 10.60 -67.76
C THR A 695 -30.81 11.03 -67.57
N ASP A 696 -31.27 11.09 -66.32
CA ASP A 696 -32.22 12.09 -65.80
C ASP A 696 -32.58 11.71 -64.35
N GLU A 697 -31.93 12.37 -63.38
CA GLU A 697 -32.46 12.75 -62.05
C GLU A 697 -31.33 13.32 -61.19
N LEU A 698 -30.65 14.33 -61.75
CA LEU A 698 -29.75 15.22 -61.05
C LEU A 698 -30.53 16.51 -60.73
N LEU A 699 -31.64 16.39 -59.99
CA LEU A 699 -32.46 17.50 -59.46
C LEU A 699 -33.71 16.91 -58.79
N ASN A 700 -33.63 16.59 -57.49
CA ASN A 700 -34.75 16.59 -56.52
C ASN A 700 -34.29 15.96 -55.19
N LEU A 701 -33.61 16.72 -54.34
CA LEU A 701 -33.61 16.56 -52.87
C LEU A 701 -32.93 17.73 -52.14
N MET A 702 -32.95 18.92 -52.74
CA MET A 702 -32.83 20.19 -52.02
C MET A 702 -34.09 20.97 -52.38
N ASP A 703 -35.16 20.73 -51.62
CA ASP A 703 -36.18 21.69 -51.18
C ASP A 703 -37.32 20.93 -50.46
N ASP A 704 -37.75 21.50 -49.33
CA ASP A 704 -38.97 21.24 -48.52
C ASP A 704 -39.00 20.03 -47.54
N ASP A 705 -38.42 20.18 -46.34
CA ASP A 705 -39.12 20.52 -45.06
C ASP A 705 -38.17 20.51 -43.85
#